data_AF-A0A7J7CP47-F1
#
_entry.id   AF-A0A7J7CP47-F1
#
_cell.length_a   1.000
_cell.length_b   1.000
_cell.length_c   1.000
_cell.angle_alpha   90.00
_cell.angle_beta   90.00
_cell.angle_gamma   90.00
#
_symmetry.space_group_name_H-M   'P 1'
#
loop_
_entity.id
_entity.type
_entity.pdbx_description
1 polymer ?
#
loop_
_entity_poly.entity_id
_entity_poly.type
_entity_poly.pdbx_seq_one_letter_code
_entity_poly.pdbx_strand_id
1 'polypeptide(L)'
;MAKKLGDHIVGQEEALESISRAIRRARAGVRDPSRPIASFLFVGPTGVGKTELANALGIEYFGSKGAMIRVDMSEYMERHSVSRLYGSPSGYVGYEDGGQLTEAVRGRPHSVILFEEIEKAHKEFFNVMLQILDDGRLTDNKGKIVKVQVAEALERSFRPEFLNRIDEVIVFRQLRKVELNKIVDIMLSKLYERVFKEKKIRLSVEVIQKMTASLHFCGVKTGGYLLQKTRQPFFSRRDIDLAASSKLASFEFGRRTRGLCGGRALRVRCEGGSVDLLIRNKTEENPSFGDIEADNQLTCVMKFGGSSLASAERMREVADLICSSPNEKPVIVLSAMGKTTNNLLQAGEKAVCCGVTKVDGIDELSFIEELHLRTADELGVNRSIITTHLEELGQLLKGIAMMKELTLRTKDYLVSFGECMSTRLFAAYLNKIGVKARQYDAFEIGFITTDDFTNGDILEATYPTVAKMLHGDWITDPAIPVVTGFLGKGQKSCAITTLGRGGSDLTATTIGKALGLREIQVWKDVDGVLTCDPNIYPRAEPVPYLTFEEAAELAYFGAQVLHPQSMRPARECDIPVRVKNSYNPNAPGTVITRSRDMSKAVLTSIVLKRNVTMLDIVSTRMLGQYGFLAKVFAIFEDLGISVDVVATSEVSISLTLDPSKLWSRELIQQASELDHVVEELEKIAIVNLLQRRSIISLIGNVQRSSLILEKAFYVLRTNGVNVQMISQGASKVNISMIVNDDEAEQCVKALHNAFFESDVTELDEEHGSENGSVSALSNGH
;
A
#
# COMPACT_ATOMS: atom_id res chain seq x y z
N MET A 1 34.64 17.18 21.18
CA MET A 1 34.35 15.87 20.56
C MET A 1 34.81 15.83 19.11
N ALA A 2 34.15 16.50 18.16
CA ALA A 2 34.55 16.52 16.73
C ALA A 2 36.05 16.74 16.50
N LYS A 3 36.63 17.78 17.13
CA LYS A 3 38.07 18.07 17.05
C LYS A 3 38.95 16.89 17.50
N LYS A 4 38.60 16.23 18.61
CA LYS A 4 39.33 15.07 19.14
C LYS A 4 39.14 13.81 18.30
N LEU A 5 37.94 13.60 17.75
CA LEU A 5 37.70 12.51 16.80
C LEU A 5 38.43 12.74 15.47
N GLY A 6 38.59 14.00 15.06
CA GLY A 6 39.35 14.43 13.88
C GLY A 6 40.86 14.19 13.98
N ASP A 7 41.40 14.00 15.19
CA ASP A 7 42.79 13.55 15.37
C ASP A 7 42.97 12.08 14.93
N HIS A 8 41.88 11.32 14.84
CA HIS A 8 41.87 9.90 14.46
C HIS A 8 41.30 9.63 13.07
N ILE A 9 40.38 10.48 12.59
CA ILE A 9 39.64 10.28 11.34
C ILE A 9 39.93 11.43 10.37
N VAL A 10 40.46 11.10 9.19
CA VAL A 10 40.89 12.07 8.18
C VAL A 10 39.86 12.18 7.05
N GLY A 11 39.49 13.41 6.66
CA GLY A 11 38.68 13.67 5.47
C GLY A 11 37.19 13.31 5.59
N GLN A 12 36.68 13.20 6.81
CA GLN A 12 35.26 12.90 7.08
C GLN A 12 34.65 13.95 8.03
N GLU A 13 34.93 15.23 7.78
CA GLU A 13 34.58 16.34 8.66
C GLU A 13 33.06 16.40 8.96
N GLU A 14 32.23 16.20 7.94
CA GLU A 14 30.77 16.19 8.05
C GLU A 14 30.25 15.04 8.94
N ALA A 15 30.84 13.84 8.81
CA ALA A 15 30.52 12.68 9.65
C ALA A 15 30.89 12.95 11.13
N LEU A 16 32.05 13.55 11.37
CA LEU A 16 32.52 13.90 12.71
C LEU A 16 31.65 14.95 13.40
N GLU A 17 31.19 15.93 12.63
CA GLU A 17 30.26 16.95 13.11
C GLU A 17 28.88 16.37 13.43
N SER A 18 28.33 15.52 12.55
CA SER A 18 27.03 14.88 12.75
C SER A 18 27.01 14.02 14.03
N ILE A 19 27.98 13.14 14.22
CA ILE A 19 28.11 12.32 15.45
C ILE A 19 28.25 13.21 16.68
N SER A 20 29.11 14.22 16.60
CA SER A 20 29.33 15.12 17.74
C SER A 20 28.07 15.90 18.11
N ARG A 21 27.22 16.23 17.14
CA ARG A 21 25.94 16.91 17.35
C ARG A 21 24.94 15.96 18.00
N ALA A 22 24.77 14.76 17.46
CA ALA A 22 23.87 13.74 18.00
C ALA A 22 24.20 13.39 19.45
N ILE A 23 25.47 13.21 19.77
CA ILE A 23 25.92 12.87 21.12
C ILE A 23 25.76 14.03 22.10
N ARG A 24 25.96 15.27 21.65
CA ARG A 24 25.68 16.46 22.48
C ARG A 24 24.19 16.57 22.80
N ARG A 25 23.30 16.28 21.84
CA ARG A 25 21.85 16.23 22.07
C ARG A 25 21.49 15.18 23.10
N ALA A 26 22.06 13.97 23.00
CA ALA A 26 21.85 12.91 23.99
C ALA A 26 22.31 13.31 25.40
N ARG A 27 23.46 13.98 25.52
CA ARG A 27 23.98 14.48 26.82
C ARG A 27 23.16 15.61 27.45
N ALA A 28 22.37 16.33 26.66
CA ALA A 28 21.51 17.40 27.15
C ALA A 28 20.21 16.90 27.82
N GLY A 29 20.01 15.57 27.92
CA GLY A 29 18.87 14.97 28.61
C GLY A 29 17.55 15.01 27.83
N VAL A 30 17.59 15.33 26.53
CA VAL A 30 16.41 15.51 25.66
C VAL A 30 15.94 14.17 25.05
N ARG A 31 16.16 13.04 25.73
CA ARG A 31 15.86 11.70 25.19
C ARG A 31 15.35 10.78 26.28
N ASP A 32 14.48 9.86 25.85
CA ASP A 32 13.99 8.75 26.67
C ASP A 32 15.15 7.90 27.25
N PRO A 33 15.22 7.72 28.58
CA PRO A 33 16.21 6.87 29.25
C PRO A 33 16.19 5.40 28.84
N SER A 34 15.08 4.88 28.29
CA SER A 34 14.99 3.49 27.86
C SER A 34 15.55 3.23 26.44
N ARG A 35 16.04 4.28 25.75
CA ARG A 35 16.71 4.14 24.44
C ARG A 35 18.24 4.20 24.53
N PRO A 36 18.95 3.63 23.54
CA PRO A 36 20.41 3.83 23.41
C PRO A 36 20.78 5.31 23.36
N ILE A 37 21.96 5.67 23.87
CA ILE A 37 22.45 7.06 23.89
C ILE A 37 22.40 7.69 22.49
N ALA A 38 22.87 6.94 21.48
CA ALA A 38 22.74 7.28 20.07
C ALA A 38 22.84 6.01 19.21
N SER A 39 22.14 6.01 18.08
CA SER A 39 22.14 4.96 17.06
C SER A 39 22.51 5.56 15.70
N PHE A 40 23.46 4.96 15.02
CA PHE A 40 24.04 5.50 13.79
C PHE A 40 24.08 4.44 12.70
N LEU A 41 23.78 4.83 11.46
CA LEU A 41 24.01 4.00 10.28
C LEU A 41 25.11 4.61 9.43
N PHE A 42 26.23 3.91 9.30
CA PHE A 42 27.37 4.38 8.51
C PHE A 42 27.30 3.83 7.08
N VAL A 43 27.26 4.71 6.10
CA VAL A 43 27.09 4.37 4.69
C VAL A 43 28.28 4.87 3.89
N GLY A 44 28.80 4.07 2.96
CA GLY A 44 29.88 4.49 2.06
C GLY A 44 30.84 3.35 1.71
N PRO A 45 31.86 3.59 0.88
CA PRO A 45 32.79 2.56 0.41
C PRO A 45 33.58 1.89 1.55
N THR A 46 34.13 0.70 1.32
CA THR A 46 35.04 0.04 2.26
C THR A 46 36.35 0.84 2.41
N GLY A 47 36.95 0.85 3.60
CA GLY A 47 38.26 1.47 3.85
C GLY A 47 38.25 2.99 4.09
N VAL A 48 37.09 3.62 4.19
CA VAL A 48 36.95 5.09 4.42
C VAL A 48 36.93 5.52 5.90
N GLY A 49 37.04 4.56 6.84
CA GLY A 49 37.15 4.85 8.28
C GLY A 49 35.91 4.59 9.15
N LYS A 50 34.88 3.89 8.63
CA LYS A 50 33.63 3.59 9.36
C LYS A 50 33.86 2.89 10.71
N THR A 51 34.58 1.76 10.72
CA THR A 51 34.92 1.01 11.94
C THR A 51 35.83 1.80 12.88
N GLU A 52 36.82 2.52 12.33
CA GLU A 52 37.76 3.31 13.14
C GLU A 52 37.04 4.44 13.87
N LEU A 53 36.01 5.03 13.27
CA LEU A 53 35.19 6.06 13.92
C LEU A 53 34.38 5.50 15.10
N ALA A 54 33.80 4.31 14.97
CA ALA A 54 33.11 3.64 16.08
C ALA A 54 34.07 3.33 17.25
N ASN A 55 35.29 2.90 16.93
CA ASN A 55 36.34 2.64 17.91
C ASN A 55 36.81 3.92 18.61
N ALA A 56 37.11 4.98 17.85
CA ALA A 56 37.47 6.29 18.39
C ALA A 56 36.36 6.88 19.27
N LEU A 57 35.10 6.64 18.89
CA LEU A 57 33.94 7.04 19.66
C LEU A 57 33.88 6.32 21.02
N GLY A 58 34.10 5.01 21.06
CA GLY A 58 34.17 4.25 22.31
C GLY A 58 35.25 4.76 23.26
N ILE A 59 36.43 5.08 22.72
CA ILE A 59 37.55 5.63 23.50
C ILE A 59 37.22 7.02 24.04
N GLU A 60 36.74 7.94 23.19
CA GLU A 60 36.48 9.33 23.58
C GLU A 60 35.26 9.46 24.50
N TYR A 61 34.25 8.61 24.33
CA TYR A 61 33.00 8.70 25.09
C TYR A 61 33.04 7.92 26.41
N PHE A 62 33.59 6.70 26.40
CA PHE A 62 33.62 5.80 27.56
C PHE A 62 35.03 5.65 28.17
N GLY A 63 36.05 6.29 27.62
CA GLY A 63 37.39 6.39 28.21
C GLY A 63 38.25 5.13 28.12
N SER A 64 37.82 4.11 27.36
CA SER A 64 38.54 2.82 27.28
C SER A 64 38.54 2.24 25.87
N LYS A 65 39.68 1.66 25.47
CA LYS A 65 39.81 0.89 24.21
C LYS A 65 38.95 -0.39 24.19
N GLY A 66 38.51 -0.88 25.36
CA GLY A 66 37.66 -2.06 25.49
C GLY A 66 36.16 -1.75 25.50
N ALA A 67 35.78 -0.48 25.30
CA ALA A 67 34.38 -0.02 25.37
C ALA A 67 33.61 -0.20 24.04
N MET A 68 34.11 -1.01 23.11
CA MET A 68 33.40 -1.37 21.89
C MET A 68 33.11 -2.88 21.88
N ILE A 69 31.83 -3.24 21.73
CA ILE A 69 31.38 -4.60 21.43
C ILE A 69 31.18 -4.65 19.91
N ARG A 70 31.99 -5.45 19.23
CA ARG A 70 31.92 -5.63 17.78
C ARG A 70 31.26 -6.95 17.46
N VAL A 71 30.30 -6.93 16.54
CA VAL A 71 29.61 -8.12 16.03
C VAL A 71 29.68 -8.10 14.51
N ASP A 72 30.29 -9.13 13.94
CA ASP A 72 30.38 -9.33 12.49
C ASP A 72 29.10 -9.98 11.98
N MET A 73 28.33 -9.27 11.15
CA MET A 73 27.04 -9.77 10.65
C MET A 73 27.18 -10.81 9.54
N SER A 74 28.38 -11.02 8.99
CA SER A 74 28.65 -12.15 8.09
C SER A 74 28.49 -13.50 8.79
N GLU A 75 28.62 -13.57 10.12
CA GLU A 75 28.37 -14.80 10.89
C GLU A 75 26.87 -15.08 11.13
N TYR A 76 26.00 -14.12 10.76
CA TYR A 76 24.56 -14.11 11.05
C TYR A 76 23.68 -14.07 9.78
N MET A 77 24.21 -14.53 8.65
CA MET A 77 23.51 -14.57 7.36
C MET A 77 22.33 -15.54 7.33
N GLU A 78 22.33 -16.56 8.20
CA GLU A 78 21.33 -17.62 8.24
C GLU A 78 20.31 -17.42 9.37
N ARG A 79 19.04 -17.76 9.17
CA ARG A 79 17.98 -17.51 10.17
C ARG A 79 18.27 -18.07 11.56
N HIS A 80 18.77 -19.30 11.63
CA HIS A 80 19.07 -19.99 12.90
C HIS A 80 20.34 -19.48 13.58
N SER A 81 21.21 -18.75 12.86
CA SER A 81 22.41 -18.17 13.44
C SER A 81 22.10 -16.93 14.29
N VAL A 82 21.04 -16.19 13.94
CA VAL A 82 20.57 -14.98 14.65
C VAL A 82 20.12 -15.27 16.09
N SER A 83 19.51 -16.43 16.35
CA SER A 83 19.11 -16.79 17.72
C SER A 83 20.29 -16.91 18.67
N ARG A 84 21.51 -17.23 18.19
CA ARG A 84 22.72 -17.24 19.01
C ARG A 84 23.10 -15.85 19.54
N LEU A 85 22.65 -14.79 18.88
CA LEU A 85 22.96 -13.42 19.27
C LEU A 85 22.20 -13.00 20.54
N TYR A 86 20.97 -13.49 20.72
CA TYR A 86 20.06 -13.08 21.80
C TYR A 86 19.70 -14.20 22.79
N GLY A 87 19.94 -15.46 22.44
CA GLY A 87 19.61 -16.65 23.23
C GLY A 87 18.61 -17.54 22.50
N SER A 88 18.63 -18.84 22.79
CA SER A 88 17.67 -19.78 22.20
C SER A 88 16.25 -19.53 22.75
N PRO A 89 15.17 -19.75 21.98
CA PRO A 89 13.80 -19.60 22.49
C PRO A 89 13.42 -20.68 23.52
N SER A 90 12.40 -20.41 24.35
CA SER A 90 11.88 -21.36 25.35
C SER A 90 11.48 -22.69 24.72
N GLY A 91 12.08 -23.79 25.20
CA GLY A 91 11.85 -25.13 24.65
C GLY A 91 12.94 -25.64 23.69
N TYR A 92 13.98 -24.85 23.40
CA TYR A 92 15.14 -25.26 22.60
C TYR A 92 16.38 -25.53 23.46
N VAL A 93 17.26 -26.43 23.00
CA VAL A 93 18.56 -26.71 23.64
C VAL A 93 19.41 -25.43 23.66
N GLY A 94 19.89 -25.02 24.83
CA GLY A 94 20.60 -23.74 25.02
C GLY A 94 19.70 -22.56 25.37
N TYR A 95 18.47 -22.80 25.85
CA TYR A 95 17.58 -21.75 26.41
C TYR A 95 18.12 -21.14 27.72
N GLU A 96 18.81 -21.94 28.53
CA GLU A 96 19.47 -21.50 29.76
C GLU A 96 20.76 -20.68 29.48
N ASP A 97 21.29 -20.77 28.26
CA ASP A 97 22.47 -20.03 27.83
C ASP A 97 22.05 -18.67 27.25
N GLY A 98 22.56 -17.57 27.82
CA GLY A 98 22.32 -16.24 27.28
C GLY A 98 22.94 -16.03 25.90
N GLY A 99 22.36 -15.14 25.09
CA GLY A 99 22.89 -14.81 23.77
C GLY A 99 24.25 -14.09 23.81
N GLN A 100 25.03 -14.23 22.74
CA GLN A 100 26.37 -13.64 22.64
C GLN A 100 26.37 -12.12 22.84
N LEU A 101 25.39 -11.40 22.28
CA LEU A 101 25.26 -9.96 22.45
C LEU A 101 24.72 -9.61 23.84
N THR A 102 23.71 -10.34 24.32
CA THR A 102 23.11 -10.08 25.62
C THR A 102 24.10 -10.27 26.77
N GLU A 103 24.97 -11.30 26.71
CA GLU A 103 26.03 -11.50 27.70
C GLU A 103 27.14 -10.45 27.58
N ALA A 104 27.55 -10.10 26.35
CA ALA A 104 28.56 -9.07 26.13
C ALA A 104 28.12 -7.71 26.68
N VAL A 105 26.85 -7.34 26.45
CA VAL A 105 26.25 -6.10 26.98
C VAL A 105 26.08 -6.17 28.49
N ARG A 106 25.65 -7.31 29.06
CA ARG A 106 25.54 -7.49 30.51
C ARG A 106 26.89 -7.34 31.21
N GLY A 107 27.97 -7.84 30.61
CA GLY A 107 29.33 -7.67 31.12
C GLY A 107 29.87 -6.24 30.97
N ARG A 108 29.36 -5.46 30.00
CA ARG A 108 29.80 -4.09 29.70
C ARG A 108 28.64 -3.18 29.26
N PRO A 109 27.78 -2.74 30.18
CA PRO A 109 26.57 -1.98 29.85
C PRO A 109 26.85 -0.58 29.26
N HIS A 110 28.02 0.00 29.54
CA HIS A 110 28.48 1.27 28.98
C HIS A 110 29.46 1.04 27.83
N SER A 111 28.93 0.65 26.68
CA SER A 111 29.73 0.32 25.49
C SER A 111 29.10 0.82 24.20
N VAL A 112 29.93 0.99 23.18
CA VAL A 112 29.49 1.16 21.78
C VAL A 112 29.29 -0.21 21.18
N ILE A 113 28.08 -0.50 20.68
CA ILE A 113 27.80 -1.74 19.95
C ILE A 113 27.94 -1.44 18.45
N LEU A 114 28.86 -2.14 17.78
CA LEU A 114 29.09 -2.03 16.35
C LEU A 114 28.66 -3.32 15.66
N PHE A 115 27.64 -3.22 14.81
CA PHE A 115 27.25 -4.25 13.85
C PHE A 115 27.95 -3.97 12.53
N GLU A 116 28.95 -4.76 12.18
CA GLU A 116 29.67 -4.61 10.91
C GLU A 116 29.03 -5.41 9.79
N GLU A 117 29.11 -4.89 8.56
CA GLU A 117 28.53 -5.50 7.36
C GLU A 117 27.06 -5.88 7.55
N ILE A 118 26.32 -5.00 8.22
CA ILE A 118 24.93 -5.22 8.64
C ILE A 118 24.01 -5.56 7.47
N GLU A 119 24.34 -5.12 6.26
CA GLU A 119 23.65 -5.50 5.02
C GLU A 119 23.68 -7.01 4.71
N LYS A 120 24.59 -7.78 5.31
CA LYS A 120 24.69 -9.24 5.16
C LYS A 120 23.84 -10.01 6.18
N ALA A 121 23.33 -9.35 7.22
CA ALA A 121 22.56 -10.01 8.27
C ALA A 121 21.25 -10.62 7.73
N HIS A 122 20.82 -11.75 8.28
CA HIS A 122 19.50 -12.31 7.98
C HIS A 122 18.37 -11.36 8.40
N LYS A 123 17.25 -11.34 7.65
CA LYS A 123 16.11 -10.44 7.89
C LYS A 123 15.55 -10.45 9.33
N GLU A 124 15.64 -11.60 10.00
CA GLU A 124 15.18 -11.79 11.40
C GLU A 124 15.96 -10.94 12.41
N PHE A 125 17.25 -10.65 12.15
CA PHE A 125 18.05 -9.79 13.00
C PHE A 125 17.43 -8.38 13.11
N PHE A 126 16.95 -7.83 11.99
CA PHE A 126 16.30 -6.52 11.98
C PHE A 126 15.02 -6.53 12.80
N ASN A 127 14.20 -7.58 12.73
CA ASN A 127 12.98 -7.70 13.54
C ASN A 127 13.27 -7.63 15.04
N VAL A 128 14.40 -8.18 15.50
CA VAL A 128 14.82 -8.13 16.91
C VAL A 128 15.49 -6.78 17.23
N MET A 129 16.33 -6.25 16.34
CA MET A 129 16.92 -4.90 16.50
C MET A 129 15.86 -3.81 16.61
N LEU A 130 14.76 -3.96 15.88
CA LEU A 130 13.60 -3.09 16.00
C LEU A 130 13.20 -2.96 17.47
N GLN A 131 13.05 -4.07 18.22
CA GLN A 131 12.71 -4.04 19.65
C GLN A 131 13.77 -3.33 20.51
N ILE A 132 15.06 -3.54 20.22
CA ILE A 132 16.17 -2.88 20.94
C ILE A 132 16.19 -1.36 20.71
N LEU A 133 15.72 -0.91 19.55
CA LEU A 133 15.64 0.50 19.19
C LEU A 133 14.30 1.16 19.62
N ASP A 134 13.30 0.37 20.03
CA ASP A 134 11.88 0.76 20.19
C ASP A 134 11.44 1.26 21.56
N ASP A 135 12.21 1.04 22.63
CA ASP A 135 11.80 1.42 23.98
C ASP A 135 11.95 2.94 24.20
N GLY A 136 11.19 3.75 23.46
CA GLY A 136 10.91 5.14 23.80
C GLY A 136 10.26 5.96 22.68
N ARG A 137 8.94 6.09 22.76
CA ARG A 137 7.96 6.52 21.73
C ARG A 137 8.21 7.87 21.02
N LEU A 138 7.52 7.93 19.88
CA LEU A 138 7.33 9.03 18.93
C LEU A 138 6.58 10.26 19.49
N THR A 139 7.04 11.41 18.98
CA THR A 139 6.47 12.78 18.96
C THR A 139 6.78 13.65 20.17
N ASP A 140 7.53 14.75 19.94
CA ASP A 140 7.68 15.82 20.93
C ASP A 140 6.41 16.67 21.00
N ASN A 141 6.10 17.15 22.21
CA ASN A 141 5.09 18.14 22.60
C ASN A 141 5.29 19.55 21.97
N LYS A 142 6.12 19.67 20.91
CA LYS A 142 6.37 20.88 20.11
C LYS A 142 6.51 20.65 18.58
N GLY A 143 6.17 19.47 18.05
CA GLY A 143 5.87 19.31 16.62
C GLY A 143 7.00 19.56 15.61
N LYS A 144 8.16 18.87 15.72
CA LYS A 144 9.15 18.85 14.63
C LYS A 144 9.78 17.47 14.40
N ILE A 145 9.49 16.88 13.23
CA ILE A 145 10.21 15.73 12.65
C ILE A 145 11.14 16.31 11.56
N VAL A 146 12.41 15.94 11.56
CA VAL A 146 13.41 16.38 10.55
C VAL A 146 13.60 15.24 9.55
N LYS A 147 13.39 15.53 8.27
CA LYS A 147 13.67 14.61 7.16
C LYS A 147 15.17 14.39 6.99
N VAL A 148 15.57 13.13 6.90
CA VAL A 148 16.84 12.72 6.30
C VAL A 148 16.49 12.07 4.97
N GLN A 149 16.97 12.61 3.86
CA GLN A 149 16.99 11.90 2.59
C GLN A 149 17.99 10.75 2.74
N VAL A 150 17.45 9.55 2.90
CA VAL A 150 18.25 8.34 2.84
C VAL A 150 18.38 7.99 1.36
N ALA A 151 19.60 7.87 0.85
CA ALA A 151 19.84 7.50 -0.54
C ALA A 151 19.10 6.19 -0.88
N GLU A 152 18.46 6.15 -2.06
CA GLU A 152 17.64 5.06 -2.63
C GLU A 152 18.28 3.66 -2.53
N ALA A 153 19.61 3.59 -2.40
CA ALA A 153 20.36 2.36 -2.19
C ALA A 153 20.18 1.69 -0.80
N LEU A 154 19.73 2.43 0.22
CA LEU A 154 19.60 1.91 1.59
C LEU A 154 18.22 1.30 1.87
N GLU A 155 17.17 1.74 1.17
CA GLU A 155 15.81 1.19 1.28
C GLU A 155 15.69 -0.22 0.68
N ARG A 156 16.57 -0.58 -0.27
CA ARG A 156 16.68 -1.95 -0.81
C ARG A 156 17.25 -2.96 0.20
N SER A 157 18.09 -2.51 1.13
CA SER A 157 18.80 -3.37 2.09
C SER A 157 18.16 -3.38 3.48
N PHE A 158 17.52 -2.28 3.90
CA PHE A 158 16.90 -2.14 5.21
C PHE A 158 15.47 -1.63 5.10
N ARG A 159 14.57 -2.17 5.91
CA ARG A 159 13.18 -1.74 5.92
C ARG A 159 13.05 -0.30 6.43
N PRO A 160 12.09 0.51 5.91
CA PRO A 160 11.87 1.87 6.36
C PRO A 160 11.66 1.99 7.88
N GLU A 161 11.05 1.00 8.55
CA GLU A 161 10.85 1.00 9.99
C GLU A 161 12.16 0.94 10.78
N PHE A 162 13.20 0.31 10.24
CA PHE A 162 14.53 0.25 10.84
C PHE A 162 15.28 1.58 10.63
N LEU A 163 15.22 2.13 9.42
CA LEU A 163 15.83 3.42 9.08
C LEU A 163 15.26 4.56 9.93
N ASN A 164 13.95 4.55 10.15
CA ASN A 164 13.26 5.53 11.00
C ASN A 164 13.62 5.44 12.50
N ARG A 165 14.36 4.41 12.92
CA ARG A 165 14.81 4.22 14.31
C ARG A 165 16.27 4.54 14.54
N ILE A 166 16.99 4.88 13.47
CA ILE A 166 18.38 5.33 13.51
C ILE A 166 18.37 6.85 13.71
N ASP A 167 19.14 7.36 14.68
CA ASP A 167 19.13 8.79 14.99
C ASP A 167 19.78 9.64 13.89
N GLU A 168 20.82 9.12 13.24
CA GLU A 168 21.50 9.78 12.12
C GLU A 168 22.07 8.74 11.14
N VAL A 169 21.82 8.94 9.84
CA VAL A 169 22.51 8.22 8.76
C VAL A 169 23.72 9.06 8.35
N ILE A 170 24.91 8.48 8.45
CA ILE A 170 26.18 9.18 8.22
C ILE A 170 26.82 8.62 6.97
N VAL A 171 26.89 9.47 5.94
CA VAL A 171 27.49 9.12 4.66
C VAL A 171 28.98 9.47 4.69
N PHE A 172 29.80 8.47 4.42
CA PHE A 172 31.25 8.60 4.25
C PHE A 172 31.57 8.79 2.78
N ARG A 173 32.30 9.86 2.49
CA ARG A 173 32.81 10.12 1.14
C ARG A 173 34.08 9.31 0.87
N GLN A 174 34.36 9.06 -0.40
CA GLN A 174 35.62 8.46 -0.81
C GLN A 174 36.80 9.39 -0.48
N LEU A 175 37.90 8.83 0.00
CA LEU A 175 39.08 9.59 0.39
C LEU A 175 39.84 10.10 -0.84
N ARG A 176 40.19 11.39 -0.84
CA ARG A 176 41.04 11.99 -1.87
C ARG A 176 42.50 11.59 -1.65
N LYS A 177 43.30 11.65 -2.70
CA LYS A 177 44.75 11.33 -2.64
C LYS A 177 45.48 12.10 -1.54
N VAL A 178 45.13 13.38 -1.32
CA VAL A 178 45.70 14.21 -0.24
C VAL A 178 45.33 13.67 1.16
N GLU A 179 44.13 13.14 1.33
CA GLU A 179 43.65 12.57 2.60
C GLU A 179 44.27 11.19 2.86
N LEU A 180 44.39 10.37 1.82
CA LEU A 180 45.12 9.10 1.87
C LEU A 180 46.58 9.30 2.27
N ASN A 181 47.24 10.32 1.73
CA ASN A 181 48.63 10.63 2.07
C ASN A 181 48.78 10.96 3.56
N LYS A 182 47.89 11.80 4.10
CA LYS A 182 47.86 12.10 5.54
C LYS A 182 47.65 10.86 6.41
N ILE A 183 46.79 9.93 5.97
CA ILE A 183 46.57 8.66 6.70
C ILE A 183 47.84 7.81 6.69
N VAL A 184 48.52 7.71 5.56
CA VAL A 184 49.81 7.00 5.45
C VAL A 184 50.84 7.62 6.38
N ASP A 185 50.94 8.94 6.46
CA ASP A 185 51.85 9.64 7.37
C ASP A 185 51.55 9.34 8.84
N ILE A 186 50.27 9.32 9.22
CA ILE A 186 49.83 8.95 10.59
C ILE A 186 50.17 7.48 10.89
N MET A 187 49.93 6.56 9.95
CA MET A 187 50.24 5.14 10.10
C MET A 187 51.75 4.90 10.24
N LEU A 188 52.57 5.58 9.43
CA LEU A 188 54.03 5.51 9.50
C LEU A 188 54.56 6.08 10.81
N SER A 189 53.97 7.19 11.30
CA SER A 189 54.33 7.78 12.59
C SER A 189 54.01 6.85 13.75
N LYS A 190 52.82 6.23 13.77
CA LYS A 190 52.44 5.22 14.78
C LYS A 190 53.32 3.97 14.71
N LEU A 191 53.69 3.51 13.51
CA LEU A 191 54.60 2.40 13.31
C LEU A 191 56.00 2.74 13.85
N TYR A 192 56.50 3.94 13.56
CA TYR A 192 57.78 4.43 14.08
C TYR A 192 57.80 4.45 15.61
N GLU A 193 56.76 5.01 16.24
CA GLU A 193 56.66 5.02 17.71
C GLU A 193 56.62 3.61 18.30
N ARG A 194 55.88 2.69 17.68
CA ARG A 194 55.79 1.29 18.14
C ARG A 194 57.14 0.58 18.01
N VAL A 195 57.80 0.69 16.86
CA VAL A 195 59.11 0.08 16.61
C VAL A 195 60.19 0.69 17.52
N PHE A 196 60.12 1.99 17.76
CA PHE A 196 61.03 2.67 18.69
C PHE A 196 60.81 2.22 20.14
N LYS A 197 59.55 2.12 20.60
CA LYS A 197 59.21 1.65 21.96
C LYS A 197 59.52 0.17 22.19
N GLU A 198 59.21 -0.70 21.23
CA GLU A 198 59.34 -2.15 21.40
C GLU A 198 60.74 -2.67 21.05
N LYS A 199 61.42 -2.08 20.05
CA LYS A 199 62.70 -2.61 19.52
C LYS A 199 63.87 -1.64 19.60
N LYS A 200 63.69 -0.40 20.06
CA LYS A 200 64.73 0.66 20.16
C LYS A 200 65.46 0.96 18.84
N ILE A 201 64.87 0.64 17.69
CA ILE A 201 65.45 0.93 16.37
C ILE A 201 65.05 2.35 15.94
N ARG A 202 66.03 3.19 15.60
CA ARG A 202 65.79 4.51 14.98
C ARG A 202 65.81 4.37 13.46
N LEU A 203 64.68 4.63 12.80
CA LEU A 203 64.63 4.73 11.34
C LEU A 203 65.28 6.06 10.90
N SER A 204 66.22 6.00 9.94
CA SER A 204 66.85 7.19 9.38
C SER A 204 65.87 7.95 8.47
N VAL A 205 66.06 9.27 8.36
CA VAL A 205 65.18 10.16 7.58
C VAL A 205 65.06 9.72 6.10
N GLU A 206 66.13 9.17 5.52
CA GLU A 206 66.12 8.62 4.15
C GLU A 206 65.25 7.36 4.00
N VAL A 207 65.23 6.47 4.99
CA VAL A 207 64.38 5.26 4.96
C VAL A 207 62.91 5.67 5.06
N ILE A 208 62.61 6.66 5.91
CA ILE A 208 61.26 7.23 6.04
C ILE A 208 60.82 7.85 4.71
N GLN A 209 61.65 8.69 4.09
CA GLN A 209 61.33 9.31 2.80
C GLN A 209 61.12 8.28 1.68
N LYS A 210 61.91 7.19 1.63
CA LYS A 210 61.73 6.10 0.64
C LYS A 210 60.46 5.28 0.86
N MET A 211 60.09 5.00 2.11
CA MET A 211 58.85 4.29 2.45
C MET A 211 57.61 5.15 2.12
N THR A 212 57.63 6.42 2.48
CA THR A 212 56.59 7.40 2.13
C THR A 212 56.44 7.52 0.61
N ALA A 213 57.53 7.66 -0.13
CA ALA A 213 57.51 7.74 -1.60
C ALA A 213 56.95 6.46 -2.27
N SER A 214 57.32 5.27 -1.79
CA SER A 214 56.81 4.00 -2.34
C SER A 214 55.31 3.80 -2.10
N LEU A 215 54.81 4.18 -0.92
CA LEU A 215 53.39 4.05 -0.59
C LEU A 215 52.53 5.08 -1.32
N HIS A 216 53.06 6.26 -1.66
CA HIS A 216 52.35 7.24 -2.50
C HIS A 216 52.32 6.89 -4.00
N PHE A 217 53.28 6.09 -4.49
CA PHE A 217 53.39 5.71 -5.90
C PHE A 217 52.49 4.52 -6.28
N CYS A 218 52.23 3.60 -5.35
CA CYS A 218 51.22 2.55 -5.51
C CYS A 218 49.81 3.14 -5.28
N GLY A 219 49.26 3.78 -6.31
CA GLY A 219 47.82 4.10 -6.34
C GLY A 219 47.00 2.84 -6.08
N VAL A 220 46.19 2.87 -5.01
CA VAL A 220 45.32 1.77 -4.58
C VAL A 220 44.37 1.35 -5.71
N LYS A 221 44.72 0.28 -6.44
CA LYS A 221 43.76 -0.45 -7.27
C LYS A 221 42.80 -1.17 -6.33
N THR A 222 41.59 -0.65 -6.18
CA THR A 222 40.47 -1.41 -5.62
C THR A 222 39.80 -2.15 -6.77
N GLY A 223 40.13 -3.43 -6.90
CA GLY A 223 39.44 -4.38 -7.76
C GLY A 223 39.46 -5.73 -7.05
N GLY A 224 38.29 -6.15 -6.57
CA GLY A 224 38.08 -7.53 -6.15
C GLY A 224 38.01 -8.43 -7.37
N TYR A 225 38.77 -9.52 -7.37
CA TYR A 225 38.31 -10.91 -7.56
C TYR A 225 39.52 -11.83 -7.77
N LEU A 226 39.46 -12.96 -7.06
CA LEU A 226 40.17 -14.23 -7.26
C LEU A 226 41.55 -14.23 -7.94
N LEU A 227 42.57 -14.58 -7.17
CA LEU A 227 43.70 -15.36 -7.67
C LEU A 227 43.57 -16.81 -7.18
N GLN A 228 43.05 -17.69 -8.04
CA GLN A 228 43.32 -19.12 -7.97
C GLN A 228 44.44 -19.50 -8.96
N LYS A 229 45.54 -19.98 -8.37
CA LYS A 229 46.49 -21.02 -8.82
C LYS A 229 47.15 -20.94 -10.20
N THR A 230 48.47 -20.80 -10.17
CA THR A 230 49.40 -21.61 -10.97
C THR A 230 50.58 -22.10 -10.12
N ARG A 231 51.10 -23.29 -10.49
CA ARG A 231 51.84 -24.30 -9.72
C ARG A 231 53.35 -24.03 -9.45
N GLN A 232 53.79 -24.50 -8.27
CA GLN A 232 55.03 -25.25 -7.92
C GLN A 232 56.45 -24.63 -8.09
N PRO A 233 57.52 -25.14 -7.40
CA PRO A 233 57.61 -25.96 -6.17
C PRO A 233 58.76 -25.50 -5.19
N PHE A 234 58.95 -26.25 -4.08
CA PHE A 234 60.18 -26.52 -3.29
C PHE A 234 60.24 -26.16 -1.77
N PHE A 235 60.48 -27.25 -0.99
CA PHE A 235 60.96 -27.44 0.42
C PHE A 235 60.19 -26.78 1.59
N SER A 236 60.00 -27.40 2.76
CA SER A 236 60.27 -28.74 3.32
C SER A 236 59.52 -28.88 4.66
N ARG A 237 58.99 -30.08 4.98
CA ARG A 237 59.10 -30.82 6.27
C ARG A 237 59.10 -29.99 7.58
N ARG A 238 58.21 -30.21 8.57
CA ARG A 238 58.01 -31.42 9.38
C ARG A 238 56.84 -31.21 10.37
N ASP A 239 56.18 -32.32 10.70
CA ASP A 239 55.69 -32.79 12.03
C ASP A 239 54.89 -31.79 12.90
N ILE A 240 53.73 -32.11 13.47
CA ILE A 240 53.52 -33.10 14.54
C ILE A 240 52.01 -33.43 14.66
N ASP A 241 51.73 -34.75 14.65
CA ASP A 241 50.75 -35.57 15.40
C ASP A 241 50.04 -34.93 16.63
N LEU A 242 48.95 -35.42 17.25
CA LEU A 242 48.22 -36.68 17.31
C LEU A 242 46.89 -36.43 18.07
N ALA A 243 45.89 -37.29 17.85
CA ALA A 243 45.00 -37.93 18.85
C ALA A 243 44.10 -37.07 19.78
N ALA A 244 42.92 -37.51 20.23
CA ALA A 244 42.11 -38.70 20.00
C ALA A 244 40.72 -38.49 20.64
N SER A 245 39.70 -39.15 20.06
CA SER A 245 38.66 -40.01 20.65
C SER A 245 38.11 -39.68 22.07
N SER A 246 36.83 -39.87 22.43
CA SER A 246 35.90 -40.94 22.08
C SER A 246 34.59 -40.84 22.89
N LYS A 247 33.62 -41.69 22.50
CA LYS A 247 32.56 -42.37 23.28
C LYS A 247 31.13 -41.79 23.30
N LEU A 248 30.33 -42.30 22.36
CA LEU A 248 29.17 -43.20 22.53
C LEU A 248 28.60 -43.40 23.95
N ALA A 249 27.27 -43.22 24.08
CA ALA A 249 26.35 -44.18 24.71
C ALA A 249 24.90 -43.98 24.21
N SER A 250 24.27 -45.10 23.86
CA SER A 250 22.88 -45.35 23.44
C SER A 250 21.91 -45.50 24.63
N PHE A 251 20.59 -45.36 24.44
CA PHE A 251 19.55 -46.28 24.96
C PHE A 251 18.13 -46.00 24.39
N GLU A 252 17.29 -47.03 24.45
CA GLU A 252 16.17 -47.40 23.57
C GLU A 252 14.74 -46.91 23.94
N PHE A 253 13.88 -47.14 22.94
CA PHE A 253 12.41 -47.25 22.85
C PHE A 253 11.59 -47.66 24.08
N GLY A 254 10.36 -47.10 24.14
CA GLY A 254 9.20 -47.66 24.82
C GLY A 254 7.88 -47.32 24.09
N ARG A 255 7.03 -48.32 23.85
CA ARG A 255 5.76 -48.29 23.09
C ARG A 255 4.59 -48.67 24.03
N ARG A 256 3.36 -48.24 23.69
CA ARG A 256 1.97 -48.63 24.16
C ARG A 256 1.22 -47.42 24.79
N THR A 257 -0.09 -47.15 24.63
CA THR A 257 -1.27 -47.83 24.05
C THR A 257 -2.46 -46.84 23.92
N ARG A 258 -3.49 -47.23 23.15
CA ARG A 258 -4.79 -46.60 22.84
C ARG A 258 -5.62 -46.05 24.02
N GLY A 259 -6.52 -45.08 23.74
CA GLY A 259 -7.84 -44.98 24.43
C GLY A 259 -8.53 -43.60 24.53
N LEU A 260 -9.63 -43.44 23.78
CA LEU A 260 -10.89 -42.68 23.99
C LEU A 260 -10.99 -41.25 24.57
N CYS A 261 -11.89 -40.49 23.90
CA CYS A 261 -12.80 -39.41 24.30
C CYS A 261 -12.72 -38.79 25.71
N GLY A 262 -12.79 -37.46 25.75
CA GLY A 262 -13.23 -36.69 26.91
C GLY A 262 -12.81 -35.22 26.82
N GLY A 263 -13.76 -34.33 26.51
CA GLY A 263 -13.54 -32.89 26.58
C GLY A 263 -13.07 -32.46 27.97
N ARG A 264 -12.11 -31.55 28.02
CA ARG A 264 -11.67 -30.91 29.28
C ARG A 264 -12.02 -29.44 29.23
N ALA A 265 -12.97 -29.07 30.07
CA ALA A 265 -13.19 -27.71 30.54
C ALA A 265 -12.04 -27.33 31.50
N LEU A 266 -11.43 -26.16 31.28
CA LEU A 266 -10.53 -25.54 32.25
C LEU A 266 -11.33 -24.49 33.03
N ARG A 267 -11.42 -24.68 34.35
CA ARG A 267 -12.08 -23.78 35.31
C ARG A 267 -11.04 -22.75 35.79
N VAL A 268 -11.23 -21.47 35.49
CA VAL A 268 -10.47 -20.36 36.10
C VAL A 268 -11.45 -19.50 36.89
N ARG A 269 -11.16 -19.29 38.17
CA ARG A 269 -11.90 -18.42 39.10
C ARG A 269 -11.05 -17.16 39.28
N CYS A 270 -11.61 -15.98 39.00
CA CYS A 270 -10.99 -14.70 39.30
C CYS A 270 -11.92 -13.91 40.23
N GLU A 271 -11.36 -13.37 41.31
CA GLU A 271 -12.04 -12.46 42.24
C GLU A 271 -12.08 -11.05 41.63
N GLY A 272 -13.27 -10.46 41.56
CA GLY A 272 -13.47 -9.02 41.39
C GLY A 272 -13.91 -8.55 40.00
N GLY A 273 -15.22 -8.37 39.82
CA GLY A 273 -15.80 -7.50 38.78
C GLY A 273 -16.52 -8.24 37.65
N SER A 274 -17.85 -8.28 37.72
CA SER A 274 -18.76 -8.86 36.73
C SER A 274 -18.90 -7.97 35.48
N VAL A 275 -18.63 -8.54 34.30
CA VAL A 275 -19.05 -8.01 32.99
C VAL A 275 -19.70 -9.16 32.22
N ASP A 276 -21.01 -9.08 32.00
CA ASP A 276 -21.77 -10.10 31.27
C ASP A 276 -21.50 -10.00 29.76
N LEU A 277 -20.84 -11.03 29.21
CA LEU A 277 -20.69 -11.26 27.78
C LEU A 277 -21.79 -12.23 27.32
N LEU A 278 -22.85 -11.68 26.72
CA LEU A 278 -23.90 -12.47 26.07
C LEU A 278 -23.41 -13.04 24.74
N ILE A 279 -23.01 -14.30 24.74
CA ILE A 279 -22.87 -15.12 23.53
C ILE A 279 -24.22 -15.78 23.26
N ARG A 280 -24.97 -15.29 22.25
CA ARG A 280 -26.20 -15.94 21.79
C ARG A 280 -25.84 -17.17 20.94
N ASN A 281 -26.06 -18.36 21.51
CA ASN A 281 -26.21 -19.59 20.73
C ASN A 281 -27.62 -19.64 20.14
N LYS A 282 -27.71 -19.94 18.84
CA LYS A 282 -28.96 -20.25 18.14
C LYS A 282 -29.56 -21.53 18.71
N THR A 283 -30.71 -21.41 19.38
CA THR A 283 -31.89 -22.28 19.33
C THR A 283 -32.78 -21.90 20.51
N GLU A 284 -33.89 -21.20 20.26
CA GLU A 284 -35.19 -21.41 20.93
C GLU A 284 -36.21 -20.39 20.40
N GLU A 285 -37.45 -20.85 20.32
CA GLU A 285 -38.59 -20.27 19.63
C GLU A 285 -39.07 -18.95 20.27
N ASN A 286 -39.57 -18.05 19.42
CA ASN A 286 -40.09 -16.73 19.76
C ASN A 286 -41.18 -16.75 20.85
N PRO A 287 -41.14 -15.83 21.82
CA PRO A 287 -42.35 -15.19 22.32
C PRO A 287 -42.57 -13.89 21.55
N SER A 288 -43.79 -13.77 21.01
CA SER A 288 -44.34 -12.59 20.36
C SER A 288 -44.25 -11.33 21.24
N PHE A 289 -43.26 -10.48 20.95
CA PHE A 289 -43.33 -9.03 21.08
C PHE A 289 -43.48 -8.52 19.64
N GLY A 290 -44.68 -8.27 19.16
CA GLY A 290 -45.47 -7.10 19.54
C GLY A 290 -45.10 -5.98 18.57
N ASP A 291 -45.74 -6.02 17.39
CA ASP A 291 -45.75 -5.17 16.18
C ASP A 291 -45.66 -3.62 16.34
N ILE A 292 -44.91 -3.08 17.29
CA ILE A 292 -44.81 -1.63 17.59
C ILE A 292 -43.40 -1.06 17.31
N GLU A 293 -42.35 -1.89 17.18
CA GLU A 293 -40.96 -1.40 16.96
C GLU A 293 -40.53 -1.25 15.49
N ALA A 294 -41.26 -1.84 14.54
CA ALA A 294 -40.86 -1.81 13.13
C ALA A 294 -40.96 -0.41 12.49
N ASP A 295 -41.83 0.44 13.02
CA ASP A 295 -42.20 1.70 12.37
C ASP A 295 -41.19 2.83 12.62
N ASN A 296 -40.17 2.64 13.46
CA ASN A 296 -39.19 3.67 13.80
C ASN A 296 -37.71 3.31 13.60
N GLN A 297 -37.42 2.30 12.79
CA GLN A 297 -36.03 1.91 12.48
C GLN A 297 -35.50 2.59 11.22
N LEU A 298 -34.18 2.79 11.17
CA LEU A 298 -33.48 3.20 9.95
C LEU A 298 -33.63 2.11 8.89
N THR A 299 -33.93 2.48 7.64
CA THR A 299 -34.33 1.52 6.60
C THR A 299 -33.26 1.23 5.56
N CYS A 300 -32.47 2.24 5.20
CA CYS A 300 -31.49 2.17 4.10
C CYS A 300 -30.37 3.19 4.30
N VAL A 301 -29.27 3.03 3.55
CA VAL A 301 -28.28 4.11 3.35
C VAL A 301 -28.47 4.70 1.96
N MET A 302 -28.47 6.03 1.84
CA MET A 302 -28.43 6.73 0.55
C MET A 302 -27.10 7.47 0.42
N LYS A 303 -26.30 7.07 -0.55
CA LYS A 303 -25.03 7.74 -0.86
C LYS A 303 -25.18 8.62 -2.08
N PHE A 304 -24.74 9.87 -1.99
CA PHE A 304 -24.70 10.81 -3.12
C PHE A 304 -23.26 11.18 -3.50
N GLY A 305 -22.92 11.05 -4.78
CA GLY A 305 -21.62 11.44 -5.32
C GLY A 305 -21.49 12.96 -5.52
N GLY A 306 -20.26 13.44 -5.78
CA GLY A 306 -19.99 14.87 -5.88
C GLY A 306 -20.75 15.58 -7.01
N SER A 307 -21.02 14.92 -8.14
CA SER A 307 -21.86 15.48 -9.22
C SER A 307 -23.31 15.71 -8.79
N SER A 308 -23.83 14.91 -7.85
CA SER A 308 -25.17 15.09 -7.27
C SER A 308 -25.22 16.25 -6.27
N LEU A 309 -24.07 16.81 -5.89
CA LEU A 309 -23.93 17.88 -4.88
C LEU A 309 -23.18 19.09 -5.44
N ALA A 310 -23.06 19.20 -6.77
CA ALA A 310 -22.17 20.15 -7.41
C ALA A 310 -22.60 21.63 -7.27
N SER A 311 -23.85 21.89 -6.91
CA SER A 311 -24.44 23.22 -6.74
C SER A 311 -25.56 23.19 -5.71
N ALA A 312 -26.03 24.37 -5.29
CA ALA A 312 -27.21 24.48 -4.44
C ALA A 312 -28.44 23.85 -5.08
N GLU A 313 -28.67 24.08 -6.38
CA GLU A 313 -29.76 23.48 -7.14
C GLU A 313 -29.76 21.96 -7.04
N ARG A 314 -28.60 21.32 -7.27
CA ARG A 314 -28.46 19.87 -7.14
C ARG A 314 -28.68 19.38 -5.72
N MET A 315 -28.26 20.14 -4.70
CA MET A 315 -28.61 19.84 -3.31
C MET A 315 -30.12 19.94 -3.04
N ARG A 316 -30.84 20.87 -3.67
CA ARG A 316 -32.31 20.93 -3.55
C ARG A 316 -32.95 19.67 -4.13
N GLU A 317 -32.52 19.24 -5.32
CA GLU A 317 -33.02 18.02 -5.96
C GLU A 317 -32.76 16.78 -5.11
N VAL A 318 -31.59 16.67 -4.48
CA VAL A 318 -31.29 15.58 -3.53
C VAL A 318 -32.17 15.65 -2.28
N ALA A 319 -32.43 16.85 -1.75
CA ALA A 319 -33.34 17.01 -0.62
C ALA A 319 -34.78 16.63 -0.98
N ASP A 320 -35.28 17.07 -2.14
CA ASP A 320 -36.60 16.72 -2.65
C ASP A 320 -36.76 15.21 -2.81
N LEU A 321 -35.72 14.54 -3.29
CA LEU A 321 -35.67 13.09 -3.41
C LEU A 321 -35.80 12.39 -2.06
N ILE A 322 -35.07 12.83 -1.04
CA ILE A 322 -35.18 12.31 0.32
C ILE A 322 -36.60 12.55 0.87
N CYS A 323 -37.17 13.75 0.64
CA CYS A 323 -38.50 14.11 1.10
C CYS A 323 -39.63 13.34 0.37
N SER A 324 -39.40 12.95 -0.89
CA SER A 324 -40.38 12.24 -1.71
C SER A 324 -40.62 10.78 -1.27
N SER A 325 -39.76 10.26 -0.39
CA SER A 325 -39.85 8.91 0.17
C SER A 325 -40.09 8.96 1.69
N PRO A 326 -41.25 9.46 2.18
CA PRO A 326 -41.47 9.68 3.62
C PRO A 326 -41.50 8.39 4.45
N ASN A 327 -41.73 7.25 3.81
CA ASN A 327 -41.68 5.93 4.46
C ASN A 327 -40.25 5.39 4.60
N GLU A 328 -39.27 5.99 3.92
CA GLU A 328 -37.86 5.65 4.10
C GLU A 328 -37.26 6.52 5.20
N LYS A 329 -36.48 5.90 6.08
CA LYS A 329 -35.72 6.54 7.15
C LYS A 329 -34.23 6.35 6.85
N PRO A 330 -33.66 7.13 5.92
CA PRO A 330 -32.34 6.87 5.40
C PRO A 330 -31.24 7.42 6.32
N VAL A 331 -30.07 6.76 6.29
CA VAL A 331 -28.79 7.39 6.61
C VAL A 331 -28.21 7.97 5.33
N ILE A 332 -27.88 9.26 5.32
CA ILE A 332 -27.33 9.95 4.16
C ILE A 332 -25.81 9.96 4.24
N VAL A 333 -25.13 9.57 3.17
CA VAL A 333 -23.66 9.65 3.03
C VAL A 333 -23.32 10.55 1.86
N LEU A 334 -22.55 11.62 2.10
CA LEU A 334 -22.23 12.59 1.06
C LEU A 334 -20.74 12.62 0.73
N SER A 335 -20.43 12.70 -0.56
CA SER A 335 -19.12 13.10 -1.06
C SER A 335 -18.95 14.62 -1.06
N ALA A 336 -17.71 15.10 -1.26
CA ALA A 336 -17.45 16.52 -1.45
C ALA A 336 -18.18 17.06 -2.69
N MET A 337 -18.46 18.37 -2.71
CA MET A 337 -19.18 19.01 -3.81
C MET A 337 -18.38 18.97 -5.13
N GLY A 338 -18.99 18.47 -6.20
CA GLY A 338 -18.41 18.52 -7.56
C GLY A 338 -16.96 18.02 -7.63
N LYS A 339 -16.04 18.92 -8.01
CA LYS A 339 -14.60 18.64 -8.15
C LYS A 339 -13.76 19.10 -6.95
N THR A 340 -14.38 19.46 -5.81
CA THR A 340 -13.68 20.03 -4.64
C THR A 340 -12.53 19.17 -4.14
N THR A 341 -12.67 17.84 -4.05
CA THR A 341 -11.56 16.97 -3.63
C THR A 341 -10.33 17.09 -4.53
N ASN A 342 -10.52 17.17 -5.85
CA ASN A 342 -9.41 17.34 -6.79
C ASN A 342 -8.78 18.73 -6.67
N ASN A 343 -9.60 19.77 -6.51
CA ASN A 343 -9.12 21.13 -6.29
C ASN A 343 -8.35 21.26 -4.96
N LEU A 344 -8.77 20.57 -3.90
CA LEU A 344 -8.04 20.52 -2.62
C LEU A 344 -6.65 19.90 -2.80
N LEU A 345 -6.56 18.79 -3.52
CA LEU A 345 -5.27 18.14 -3.82
C LEU A 345 -4.34 19.06 -4.63
N GLN A 346 -4.87 19.67 -5.70
CA GLN A 346 -4.13 20.62 -6.54
C GLN A 346 -3.69 21.87 -5.77
N ALA A 347 -4.56 22.41 -4.89
CA ALA A 347 -4.22 23.52 -4.01
C ALA A 347 -3.08 23.15 -3.06
N GLY A 348 -3.10 21.95 -2.50
CA GLY A 348 -2.01 21.42 -1.66
C GLY A 348 -0.68 21.34 -2.41
N GLU A 349 -0.68 20.78 -3.62
CA GLU A 349 0.51 20.66 -4.46
C GLU A 349 1.07 22.04 -4.87
N LYS A 350 0.20 22.98 -5.28
CA LYS A 350 0.61 24.36 -5.58
C LYS A 350 1.15 25.07 -4.35
N ALA A 351 0.54 24.86 -3.17
CA ALA A 351 0.97 25.48 -1.92
C ALA A 351 2.42 25.11 -1.57
N VAL A 352 2.84 23.86 -1.81
CA VAL A 352 4.23 23.41 -1.59
C VAL A 352 5.22 24.35 -2.30
N CYS A 353 4.95 24.78 -3.52
CA CYS A 353 5.92 25.55 -4.31
C CYS A 353 5.69 27.07 -4.31
N CYS A 354 4.45 27.56 -4.14
CA CYS A 354 4.10 28.97 -4.39
C CYS A 354 4.72 29.99 -3.42
N GLY A 355 4.99 29.58 -2.16
CA GLY A 355 5.45 30.48 -1.09
C GLY A 355 4.30 31.13 -0.32
N VAL A 356 4.54 31.44 0.96
CA VAL A 356 3.50 31.80 1.95
C VAL A 356 2.64 32.99 1.52
N THR A 357 3.25 34.04 0.96
CA THR A 357 2.54 35.26 0.54
C THR A 357 1.65 35.08 -0.69
N LYS A 358 1.75 33.95 -1.40
CA LYS A 358 1.00 33.67 -2.62
C LYS A 358 -0.11 32.64 -2.43
N VAL A 359 -0.31 32.13 -1.21
CA VAL A 359 -1.33 31.09 -0.94
C VAL A 359 -2.75 31.60 -1.19
N ASP A 360 -3.03 32.84 -0.77
CA ASP A 360 -4.33 33.47 -0.99
C ASP A 360 -4.62 33.73 -2.50
N GLY A 361 -3.61 33.60 -3.36
CA GLY A 361 -3.73 33.69 -4.82
C GLY A 361 -3.79 32.33 -5.53
N ILE A 362 -4.00 31.21 -4.81
CA ILE A 362 -4.22 29.91 -5.42
C ILE A 362 -5.65 29.86 -6.00
N ASP A 363 -5.75 29.65 -7.31
CA ASP A 363 -7.03 29.61 -8.04
C ASP A 363 -7.99 28.56 -7.46
N GLU A 364 -7.49 27.37 -7.13
CA GLU A 364 -8.29 26.28 -6.58
C GLU A 364 -8.87 26.62 -5.20
N LEU A 365 -8.13 27.34 -4.35
CA LEU A 365 -8.63 27.80 -3.06
C LEU A 365 -9.77 28.80 -3.25
N SER A 366 -9.57 29.78 -4.13
CA SER A 366 -10.60 30.78 -4.47
C SER A 366 -11.87 30.13 -5.02
N PHE A 367 -11.72 29.14 -5.91
CA PHE A 367 -12.83 28.37 -6.45
C PHE A 367 -13.60 27.63 -5.36
N ILE A 368 -12.90 26.98 -4.41
CA ILE A 368 -13.53 26.26 -3.30
C ILE A 368 -14.30 27.23 -2.41
N GLU A 369 -13.71 28.36 -2.05
CA GLU A 369 -14.36 29.40 -1.23
C GLU A 369 -15.62 29.93 -1.92
N GLU A 370 -15.52 30.35 -3.18
CA GLU A 370 -16.66 30.88 -3.95
C GLU A 370 -17.78 29.85 -4.06
N LEU A 371 -17.45 28.60 -4.41
CA LEU A 371 -18.44 27.53 -4.56
C LEU A 371 -19.26 27.33 -3.29
N HIS A 372 -18.61 27.21 -2.13
CA HIS A 372 -19.30 26.90 -0.89
C HIS A 372 -20.05 28.12 -0.34
N LEU A 373 -19.48 29.33 -0.43
CA LEU A 373 -20.15 30.56 -0.02
C LEU A 373 -21.39 30.85 -0.88
N ARG A 374 -21.26 30.76 -2.21
CA ARG A 374 -22.40 30.90 -3.13
C ARG A 374 -23.47 29.85 -2.84
N THR A 375 -23.08 28.61 -2.58
CA THR A 375 -24.04 27.54 -2.25
C THR A 375 -24.76 27.83 -0.94
N ALA A 376 -24.05 28.30 0.09
CA ALA A 376 -24.67 28.70 1.35
C ALA A 376 -25.72 29.80 1.14
N ASP A 377 -25.40 30.81 0.31
CA ASP A 377 -26.33 31.90 -0.03
C ASP A 377 -27.55 31.43 -0.81
N GLU A 378 -27.35 30.61 -1.84
CA GLU A 378 -28.41 30.09 -2.69
C GLU A 378 -29.35 29.15 -1.93
N LEU A 379 -28.82 28.32 -1.02
CA LEU A 379 -29.63 27.54 -0.08
C LEU A 379 -30.23 28.42 1.03
N GLY A 380 -29.70 29.63 1.20
CA GLY A 380 -29.98 30.61 2.25
C GLY A 380 -29.75 30.06 3.65
N VAL A 381 -28.71 29.27 3.83
CA VAL A 381 -28.19 28.83 5.14
C VAL A 381 -27.12 29.80 5.61
N ASN A 382 -26.84 29.82 6.92
CA ASN A 382 -25.85 30.76 7.45
C ASN A 382 -24.43 30.39 6.97
N ARG A 383 -23.70 31.36 6.39
CA ARG A 383 -22.30 31.19 5.97
C ARG A 383 -21.39 30.73 7.11
N SER A 384 -21.70 31.12 8.35
CA SER A 384 -20.90 30.78 9.54
C SER A 384 -20.71 29.28 9.74
N ILE A 385 -21.56 28.44 9.14
CA ILE A 385 -21.49 26.98 9.19
C ILE A 385 -20.19 26.46 8.55
N ILE A 386 -19.69 27.15 7.51
CA ILE A 386 -18.51 26.75 6.75
C ILE A 386 -17.35 27.73 6.86
N THR A 387 -17.57 28.96 7.32
CA THR A 387 -16.51 29.99 7.40
C THR A 387 -15.30 29.50 8.20
N THR A 388 -15.51 28.85 9.36
CA THR A 388 -14.42 28.30 10.16
C THR A 388 -13.60 27.25 9.39
N HIS A 389 -14.25 26.40 8.59
CA HIS A 389 -13.57 25.39 7.79
C HIS A 389 -12.76 26.02 6.65
N LEU A 390 -13.28 27.08 6.01
CA LEU A 390 -12.55 27.82 4.99
C LEU A 390 -11.33 28.55 5.58
N GLU A 391 -11.47 29.16 6.75
CA GLU A 391 -10.36 29.80 7.46
C GLU A 391 -9.27 28.78 7.84
N GLU A 392 -9.66 27.63 8.38
CA GLU A 392 -8.74 26.54 8.71
C GLU A 392 -8.06 25.95 7.47
N LEU A 393 -8.78 25.81 6.36
CA LEU A 393 -8.22 25.39 5.07
C LEU A 393 -7.15 26.38 4.58
N GLY A 394 -7.44 27.68 4.62
CA GLY A 394 -6.47 28.72 4.27
C GLY A 394 -5.23 28.70 5.17
N GLN A 395 -5.40 28.50 6.48
CA GLN A 395 -4.30 28.35 7.43
C GLN A 395 -3.47 27.10 7.16
N LEU A 396 -4.11 25.97 6.84
CA LEU A 396 -3.44 24.73 6.49
C LEU A 396 -2.55 24.89 5.25
N LEU A 397 -3.09 25.50 4.19
CA LEU A 397 -2.33 25.78 2.96
C LEU A 397 -1.17 26.74 3.20
N LYS A 398 -1.34 27.75 4.07
CA LYS A 398 -0.24 28.62 4.54
C LYS A 398 0.83 27.83 5.27
N GLY A 399 0.45 26.88 6.11
CA GLY A 399 1.35 25.95 6.79
C GLY A 399 2.15 25.08 5.81
N ILE A 400 1.47 24.48 4.83
CA ILE A 400 2.09 23.67 3.76
C ILE A 400 3.11 24.53 2.98
N ALA A 401 2.72 25.75 2.60
CA ALA A 401 3.58 26.65 1.85
C ALA A 401 4.80 27.16 2.62
N MET A 402 4.68 27.28 3.94
CA MET A 402 5.78 27.65 4.84
C MET A 402 6.76 26.49 5.02
N MET A 403 6.25 25.27 5.20
CA MET A 403 7.06 24.08 5.44
C MET A 403 7.65 23.48 4.17
N LYS A 404 7.09 23.81 3.00
CA LYS A 404 7.46 23.21 1.71
C LYS A 404 7.29 21.69 1.71
N GLU A 405 6.25 21.23 2.40
CA GLU A 405 6.01 19.81 2.62
C GLU A 405 4.51 19.51 2.69
N LEU A 406 4.09 18.48 1.94
CA LEU A 406 2.75 17.90 2.00
C LEU A 406 2.88 16.40 2.31
N THR A 407 2.72 16.03 3.58
CA THR A 407 2.74 14.62 4.00
C THR A 407 1.43 13.92 3.63
N LEU A 408 1.42 12.58 3.57
CA LEU A 408 0.18 11.81 3.34
C LEU A 408 -0.89 12.09 4.42
N ARG A 409 -0.48 12.26 5.68
CA ARG A 409 -1.36 12.68 6.77
C ARG A 409 -1.97 14.06 6.52
N THR A 410 -1.15 15.02 6.10
CA THR A 410 -1.60 16.37 5.77
C THR A 410 -2.53 16.35 4.56
N LYS A 411 -2.26 15.47 3.58
CA LYS A 411 -3.11 15.27 2.40
C LYS A 411 -4.49 14.76 2.78
N ASP A 412 -4.58 13.78 3.68
CA ASP A 412 -5.87 13.27 4.20
C ASP A 412 -6.65 14.35 4.95
N TYR A 413 -5.97 15.11 5.81
CA TYR A 413 -6.59 16.25 6.50
C TYR A 413 -7.09 17.31 5.51
N LEU A 414 -6.28 17.65 4.50
CA LEU A 414 -6.61 18.63 3.46
C LEU A 414 -7.86 18.25 2.66
N VAL A 415 -7.98 17.00 2.24
CA VAL A 415 -9.16 16.56 1.45
C VAL A 415 -10.41 16.38 2.30
N SER A 416 -10.28 16.17 3.62
CA SER A 416 -11.42 16.01 4.53
C SER A 416 -12.36 17.22 4.53
N PHE A 417 -11.82 18.44 4.32
CA PHE A 417 -12.58 19.68 4.26
C PHE A 417 -13.74 19.62 3.25
N GLY A 418 -13.56 18.93 2.12
CA GLY A 418 -14.58 18.86 1.08
C GLY A 418 -15.88 18.20 1.58
N GLU A 419 -15.76 17.03 2.22
CA GLU A 419 -16.94 16.32 2.75
C GLU A 419 -17.48 16.95 4.03
N CYS A 420 -16.60 17.46 4.90
CA CYS A 420 -16.99 18.19 6.10
C CYS A 420 -17.87 19.40 5.79
N MET A 421 -17.52 20.20 4.77
CA MET A 421 -18.32 21.36 4.37
C MET A 421 -19.63 20.94 3.68
N SER A 422 -19.58 19.97 2.76
CA SER A 422 -20.77 19.53 2.01
C SER A 422 -21.87 18.98 2.92
N THR A 423 -21.52 18.15 3.91
CA THR A 423 -22.47 17.56 4.86
C THR A 423 -23.09 18.58 5.78
N ARG A 424 -22.31 19.57 6.23
CA ARG A 424 -22.79 20.66 7.08
C ARG A 424 -23.76 21.57 6.33
N LEU A 425 -23.44 21.96 5.10
CA LEU A 425 -24.36 22.74 4.25
C LEU A 425 -25.67 21.99 4.01
N PHE A 426 -25.57 20.70 3.65
CA PHE A 426 -26.73 19.89 3.33
C PHE A 426 -27.63 19.65 4.55
N ALA A 427 -27.06 19.28 5.70
CA ALA A 427 -27.82 19.10 6.93
C ALA A 427 -28.48 20.40 7.40
N ALA A 428 -27.78 21.54 7.28
CA ALA A 428 -28.36 22.84 7.61
C ALA A 428 -29.53 23.20 6.67
N TYR A 429 -29.40 22.88 5.39
CA TYR A 429 -30.45 23.10 4.41
C TYR A 429 -31.69 22.23 4.68
N LEU A 430 -31.52 20.93 4.98
CA LEU A 430 -32.62 20.05 5.40
C LEU A 430 -33.38 20.65 6.60
N ASN A 431 -32.65 21.07 7.64
CA ASN A 431 -33.27 21.69 8.81
C ASN A 431 -34.01 23.00 8.46
N LYS A 432 -33.46 23.80 7.54
CA LYS A 432 -34.11 25.03 7.06
C LYS A 432 -35.44 24.77 6.37
N ILE A 433 -35.56 23.68 5.62
CA ILE A 433 -36.82 23.28 4.94
C ILE A 433 -37.75 22.46 5.84
N GLY A 434 -37.45 22.35 7.14
CA GLY A 434 -38.29 21.67 8.14
C GLY A 434 -38.03 20.17 8.28
N VAL A 435 -37.01 19.62 7.60
CA VAL A 435 -36.61 18.22 7.72
C VAL A 435 -35.51 18.10 8.76
N LYS A 436 -35.84 17.47 9.89
CA LYS A 436 -34.89 17.32 10.99
C LYS A 436 -33.73 16.42 10.59
N ALA A 437 -32.53 17.01 10.54
CA ALA A 437 -31.31 16.33 10.14
C ALA A 437 -30.15 16.64 11.07
N ARG A 438 -29.25 15.68 11.27
CA ARG A 438 -28.04 15.85 12.10
C ARG A 438 -26.80 15.48 11.30
N GLN A 439 -25.82 16.38 11.28
CA GLN A 439 -24.54 16.13 10.62
C GLN A 439 -23.62 15.29 11.51
N TYR A 440 -22.87 14.38 10.90
CA TYR A 440 -21.88 13.55 11.55
C TYR A 440 -20.59 13.48 10.74
N ASP A 441 -19.46 13.68 11.40
CA ASP A 441 -18.15 13.36 10.85
C ASP A 441 -17.86 11.87 11.12
N ALA A 442 -17.59 11.10 10.06
CA ALA A 442 -17.35 9.67 10.15
C ALA A 442 -16.25 9.33 11.17
N PHE A 443 -15.18 10.13 11.19
CA PHE A 443 -14.04 9.98 12.10
C PHE A 443 -14.39 10.24 13.58
N GLU A 444 -15.51 10.90 13.90
CA GLU A 444 -15.95 11.11 15.29
C GLU A 444 -16.96 10.07 15.77
N ILE A 445 -17.73 9.46 14.85
CA ILE A 445 -18.79 8.49 15.20
C ILE A 445 -18.33 7.03 15.25
N GLY A 446 -17.03 6.78 15.08
CA GLY A 446 -16.45 5.46 15.23
C GLY A 446 -16.06 4.76 13.93
N PHE A 447 -15.83 5.49 12.83
CA PHE A 447 -15.04 4.94 11.72
C PHE A 447 -13.57 4.85 12.13
N ILE A 448 -13.14 3.65 12.49
CA ILE A 448 -11.77 3.37 12.96
C ILE A 448 -11.01 2.69 11.83
N THR A 449 -9.86 3.23 11.46
CA THR A 449 -9.03 2.71 10.37
C THR A 449 -7.61 2.38 10.84
N THR A 450 -6.85 1.72 9.98
CA THR A 450 -5.38 1.75 10.06
C THR A 450 -4.86 3.18 9.85
N ASP A 451 -3.59 3.41 10.20
CA ASP A 451 -2.92 4.71 10.03
C ASP A 451 -2.23 4.86 8.66
N ASP A 452 -2.62 4.03 7.69
CA ASP A 452 -2.14 4.07 6.31
C ASP A 452 -2.87 5.19 5.55
N PHE A 453 -2.40 6.44 5.75
CA PHE A 453 -2.99 7.61 5.12
C PHE A 453 -3.11 7.45 3.60
N THR A 454 -4.14 8.06 3.00
CA THR A 454 -4.61 7.92 1.61
C THR A 454 -5.30 6.60 1.27
N ASN A 455 -5.18 5.57 2.11
CA ASN A 455 -5.77 4.26 1.88
C ASN A 455 -6.02 3.51 3.21
N GLY A 456 -6.65 4.18 4.18
CA GLY A 456 -6.90 3.63 5.51
C GLY A 456 -7.89 2.46 5.44
N ASP A 457 -7.49 1.31 5.97
CA ASP A 457 -8.34 0.12 6.02
C ASP A 457 -9.26 0.16 7.23
N ILE A 458 -10.56 -0.06 7.02
CA ILE A 458 -11.56 -0.08 8.09
C ILE A 458 -11.34 -1.28 9.00
N LEU A 459 -11.25 -1.02 10.31
CA LEU A 459 -11.11 -2.04 11.34
C LEU A 459 -12.47 -2.55 11.81
N GLU A 460 -12.54 -3.82 12.21
CA GLU A 460 -13.77 -4.49 12.70
C GLU A 460 -14.44 -3.78 13.89
N ALA A 461 -13.67 -3.06 14.71
CA ALA A 461 -14.21 -2.25 15.80
C ALA A 461 -15.15 -1.12 15.34
N THR A 462 -15.11 -0.76 14.05
CA THR A 462 -15.99 0.25 13.44
C THR A 462 -17.47 -0.15 13.52
N TYR A 463 -17.81 -1.38 13.14
CA TYR A 463 -19.21 -1.81 13.01
C TYR A 463 -20.03 -1.64 14.31
N PRO A 464 -19.61 -2.19 15.47
CA PRO A 464 -20.38 -2.01 16.70
C PRO A 464 -20.36 -0.56 17.21
N THR A 465 -19.30 0.21 16.95
CA THR A 465 -19.18 1.61 17.42
C THR A 465 -20.11 2.53 16.65
N VAL A 466 -20.09 2.45 15.32
CA VAL A 466 -20.98 3.21 14.43
C VAL A 466 -22.44 2.84 14.70
N ALA A 467 -22.74 1.55 14.85
CA ALA A 467 -24.09 1.09 15.16
C ALA A 467 -24.58 1.68 16.48
N LYS A 468 -23.78 1.60 17.55
CA LYS A 468 -24.13 2.16 18.86
C LYS A 468 -24.39 3.66 18.80
N MET A 469 -23.55 4.42 18.07
CA MET A 469 -23.67 5.87 17.97
C MET A 469 -24.92 6.27 17.20
N LEU A 470 -25.07 5.81 15.95
CA LEU A 470 -26.17 6.23 15.08
C LEU A 470 -27.52 5.74 15.59
N HIS A 471 -27.60 4.49 16.06
CA HIS A 471 -28.83 3.94 16.60
C HIS A 471 -29.21 4.58 17.94
N GLY A 472 -28.23 4.87 18.80
CA GLY A 472 -28.47 5.53 20.10
C GLY A 472 -29.02 6.95 19.94
N ASP A 473 -28.42 7.73 19.04
CA ASP A 473 -28.89 9.07 18.72
C ASP A 473 -30.28 9.06 18.07
N TRP A 474 -30.51 8.11 17.16
CA TRP A 474 -31.79 7.95 16.48
C TRP A 474 -32.93 7.64 17.45
N ILE A 475 -32.72 6.76 18.44
CA ILE A 475 -33.71 6.46 19.48
C ILE A 475 -33.98 7.68 20.36
N THR A 476 -32.93 8.40 20.73
CA THR A 476 -33.03 9.51 21.70
C THR A 476 -33.70 10.73 21.08
N ASP A 477 -33.31 11.07 19.86
CA ASP A 477 -33.77 12.26 19.16
C ASP A 477 -33.74 12.01 17.64
N PRO A 478 -34.80 11.40 17.06
CA PRO A 478 -34.83 11.02 15.66
C PRO A 478 -34.56 12.21 14.73
N ALA A 479 -33.48 12.10 13.96
CA ALA A 479 -33.05 13.08 12.98
C ALA A 479 -32.29 12.35 11.87
N ILE A 480 -32.52 12.71 10.60
CA ILE A 480 -31.84 12.10 9.45
C ILE A 480 -30.32 12.26 9.62
N PRO A 481 -29.55 11.16 9.75
CA PRO A 481 -28.10 11.26 9.88
C PRO A 481 -27.48 11.63 8.53
N VAL A 482 -26.71 12.71 8.49
CA VAL A 482 -25.95 13.16 7.32
C VAL A 482 -24.46 12.99 7.62
N VAL A 483 -23.88 11.90 7.13
CA VAL A 483 -22.53 11.44 7.46
C VAL A 483 -21.56 11.80 6.34
N THR A 484 -20.35 12.22 6.68
CA THR A 484 -19.26 12.37 5.70
C THR A 484 -18.95 11.02 5.06
N GLY A 485 -18.75 10.98 3.74
CA GLY A 485 -18.14 9.83 3.07
C GLY A 485 -16.66 9.65 3.48
N PHE A 486 -15.93 8.84 2.68
CA PHE A 486 -14.46 8.79 2.46
C PHE A 486 -13.48 8.88 3.65
N LEU A 487 -13.92 9.12 4.88
CA LEU A 487 -13.12 9.53 6.01
C LEU A 487 -13.22 8.52 7.15
N GLY A 488 -12.15 8.46 7.93
CA GLY A 488 -12.08 7.68 9.15
C GLY A 488 -11.05 8.26 10.13
N LYS A 489 -10.84 7.54 11.23
CA LYS A 489 -9.89 7.91 12.28
C LYS A 489 -8.87 6.80 12.47
N GLY A 490 -7.60 7.14 12.26
CA GLY A 490 -6.49 6.21 12.46
C GLY A 490 -6.44 5.73 13.91
N GLN A 491 -6.39 4.41 14.12
CA GLN A 491 -6.47 3.80 15.45
C GLN A 491 -5.35 4.26 16.40
N LYS A 492 -4.12 4.47 15.88
CA LYS A 492 -2.96 4.83 16.71
C LYS A 492 -2.68 6.32 16.73
N SER A 493 -2.79 6.98 15.57
CA SER A 493 -2.49 8.41 15.44
C SER A 493 -3.65 9.29 15.89
N CYS A 494 -4.87 8.74 15.94
CA CYS A 494 -6.13 9.47 16.09
C CYS A 494 -6.33 10.58 15.04
N ALA A 495 -5.55 10.56 13.95
CA ALA A 495 -5.65 11.53 12.88
C ALA A 495 -6.77 11.15 11.91
N ILE A 496 -7.28 12.14 11.18
CA ILE A 496 -8.19 11.89 10.07
C ILE A 496 -7.46 11.12 8.99
N THR A 497 -8.07 10.04 8.55
CA THR A 497 -7.61 9.19 7.45
C THR A 497 -8.64 9.21 6.34
N THR A 498 -8.20 8.90 5.12
CA THR A 498 -9.09 8.68 3.99
C THR A 498 -9.11 7.22 3.58
N LEU A 499 -10.26 6.76 3.09
CA LEU A 499 -10.55 5.35 2.79
C LEU A 499 -10.11 4.91 1.38
N GLY A 500 -9.33 5.74 0.68
CA GLY A 500 -8.88 5.45 -0.67
C GLY A 500 -9.99 5.43 -1.73
N ARG A 501 -9.79 4.64 -2.79
CA ARG A 501 -10.66 4.64 -3.97
C ARG A 501 -12.06 4.10 -3.64
N GLY A 502 -13.09 4.86 -4.02
CA GLY A 502 -14.47 4.53 -3.72
C GLY A 502 -14.83 4.69 -2.23
N GLY A 503 -14.07 5.49 -1.47
CA GLY A 503 -14.24 5.56 -0.03
C GLY A 503 -15.61 6.05 0.47
N SER A 504 -16.27 6.99 -0.22
CA SER A 504 -17.65 7.38 0.15
C SER A 504 -18.65 6.24 -0.09
N ASP A 505 -18.43 5.39 -1.12
CA ASP A 505 -19.24 4.19 -1.32
C ASP A 505 -18.95 3.15 -0.22
N LEU A 506 -17.67 2.99 0.16
CA LEU A 506 -17.25 2.10 1.25
C LEU A 506 -17.84 2.55 2.60
N THR A 507 -17.96 3.86 2.82
CA THR A 507 -18.63 4.41 4.01
C THR A 507 -20.08 3.95 4.05
N ALA A 508 -20.78 4.04 2.92
CA ALA A 508 -22.20 3.66 2.83
C ALA A 508 -22.42 2.16 3.08
N THR A 509 -21.60 1.30 2.47
CA THR A 509 -21.69 -0.15 2.71
C THR A 509 -21.28 -0.55 4.12
N THR A 510 -20.33 0.17 4.72
CA THR A 510 -19.93 -0.02 6.12
C THR A 510 -21.07 0.31 7.08
N ILE A 511 -21.77 1.44 6.89
CA ILE A 511 -22.96 1.79 7.69
C ILE A 511 -24.07 0.76 7.47
N GLY A 512 -24.31 0.36 6.21
CA GLY A 512 -25.29 -0.68 5.88
C GLY A 512 -25.03 -1.98 6.64
N LYS A 513 -23.78 -2.46 6.66
CA LYS A 513 -23.34 -3.63 7.45
C LYS A 513 -23.46 -3.39 8.96
N ALA A 514 -23.02 -2.24 9.46
CA ALA A 514 -23.03 -1.92 10.89
C ALA A 514 -24.45 -1.93 11.47
N LEU A 515 -25.41 -1.36 10.76
CA LEU A 515 -26.80 -1.24 11.19
C LEU A 515 -27.68 -2.41 10.71
N GLY A 516 -27.18 -3.32 9.88
CA GLY A 516 -27.95 -4.44 9.34
C GLY A 516 -29.13 -4.00 8.45
N LEU A 517 -28.93 -2.96 7.63
CA LEU A 517 -30.01 -2.35 6.85
C LEU A 517 -30.45 -3.23 5.67
N ARG A 518 -31.69 -2.99 5.22
CA ARG A 518 -32.32 -3.76 4.13
C ARG A 518 -31.62 -3.59 2.79
N GLU A 519 -31.13 -2.38 2.50
CA GLU A 519 -30.45 -2.07 1.24
C GLU A 519 -29.53 -0.86 1.37
N ILE A 520 -28.54 -0.80 0.48
CA ILE A 520 -27.62 0.33 0.32
C ILE A 520 -27.87 0.94 -1.07
N GLN A 521 -28.27 2.20 -1.12
CA GLN A 521 -28.51 2.94 -2.36
C GLN A 521 -27.33 3.84 -2.69
N VAL A 522 -26.87 3.79 -3.93
CA VAL A 522 -25.76 4.58 -4.46
C VAL A 522 -26.30 5.40 -5.63
N TRP A 523 -26.41 6.70 -5.41
CA TRP A 523 -26.99 7.64 -6.36
C TRP A 523 -25.91 8.26 -7.25
N LYS A 524 -26.07 8.06 -8.56
CA LYS A 524 -25.18 8.48 -9.64
C LYS A 524 -25.94 9.31 -10.67
N ASP A 525 -25.32 9.60 -11.80
CA ASP A 525 -25.84 10.38 -12.93
C ASP A 525 -26.35 9.51 -14.10
N VAL A 526 -26.40 8.19 -13.91
CA VAL A 526 -26.85 7.21 -14.90
C VAL A 526 -27.89 6.28 -14.30
N ASP A 527 -28.78 5.71 -15.14
CA ASP A 527 -29.91 4.82 -14.77
C ASP A 527 -29.44 3.41 -14.35
N GLY A 528 -28.46 3.36 -13.44
CA GLY A 528 -27.82 2.13 -13.00
C GLY A 528 -26.54 1.82 -13.78
N VAL A 529 -26.22 0.54 -13.88
CA VAL A 529 -25.16 0.00 -14.74
C VAL A 529 -25.77 -0.30 -16.10
N LEU A 530 -25.09 0.11 -17.16
CA LEU A 530 -25.56 -0.04 -18.54
C LEU A 530 -24.82 -1.19 -19.26
N THR A 531 -25.42 -1.69 -20.35
CA THR A 531 -24.83 -2.74 -21.20
C THR A 531 -23.53 -2.30 -21.89
N CYS A 532 -23.28 -1.01 -22.02
CA CYS A 532 -22.00 -0.40 -22.42
C CYS A 532 -21.98 1.09 -22.03
N ASP A 533 -20.89 1.80 -22.31
CA ASP A 533 -20.82 3.25 -22.09
C ASP A 533 -21.77 3.99 -23.07
N PRO A 534 -22.75 4.78 -22.57
CA PRO A 534 -23.71 5.51 -23.40
C PRO A 534 -23.07 6.60 -24.25
N ASN A 535 -21.88 7.09 -23.89
CA ASN A 535 -21.12 8.05 -24.71
C ASN A 535 -20.51 7.39 -25.95
N ILE A 536 -20.29 6.07 -25.91
CA ILE A 536 -19.79 5.30 -27.06
C ILE A 536 -20.96 4.85 -27.92
N TYR A 537 -22.02 4.34 -27.30
CA TYR A 537 -23.18 3.83 -28.01
C TYR A 537 -24.49 4.26 -27.33
N PRO A 538 -25.28 5.16 -27.95
CA PRO A 538 -26.48 5.74 -27.31
C PRO A 538 -27.61 4.76 -27.00
N ARG A 539 -27.66 3.57 -27.63
CA ARG A 539 -28.66 2.53 -27.34
C ARG A 539 -28.23 1.62 -26.17
N ALA A 540 -27.33 2.06 -25.31
CA ALA A 540 -26.98 1.33 -24.10
C ALA A 540 -28.23 1.18 -23.21
N GLU A 541 -28.50 -0.05 -22.78
CA GLU A 541 -29.68 -0.37 -21.97
C GLU A 541 -29.31 -0.55 -20.49
N PRO A 542 -30.22 -0.22 -19.54
CA PRO A 542 -30.03 -0.53 -18.13
C PRO A 542 -29.98 -2.04 -17.87
N VAL A 543 -28.97 -2.48 -17.13
CA VAL A 543 -28.85 -3.85 -16.63
C VAL A 543 -29.54 -3.91 -15.26
N PRO A 544 -30.72 -4.55 -15.12
CA PRO A 544 -31.53 -4.45 -13.91
C PRO A 544 -30.93 -5.19 -12.70
N TYR A 545 -30.20 -6.29 -12.95
CA TYR A 545 -29.63 -7.14 -11.91
C TYR A 545 -28.19 -7.52 -12.24
N LEU A 546 -27.32 -7.44 -11.23
CA LEU A 546 -25.93 -7.86 -11.30
C LEU A 546 -25.56 -8.70 -10.08
N THR A 547 -24.58 -9.57 -10.25
CA THR A 547 -23.88 -10.17 -9.10
C THR A 547 -22.75 -9.25 -8.62
N PHE A 548 -22.33 -9.40 -7.36
CA PHE A 548 -21.13 -8.69 -6.85
C PHE A 548 -19.86 -8.99 -7.67
N GLU A 549 -19.76 -10.19 -8.25
CA GLU A 549 -18.63 -10.57 -9.09
C GLU A 549 -18.66 -9.84 -10.45
N GLU A 550 -19.81 -9.82 -11.12
CA GLU A 550 -20.00 -9.02 -12.35
C GLU A 550 -19.72 -7.54 -12.10
N ALA A 551 -20.25 -6.97 -11.02
CA ALA A 551 -20.03 -5.58 -10.66
C ALA A 551 -18.54 -5.27 -10.39
N ALA A 552 -17.80 -6.19 -9.76
CA ALA A 552 -16.39 -6.01 -9.47
C ALA A 552 -15.53 -6.01 -10.74
N GLU A 553 -15.80 -6.92 -11.68
CA GLU A 553 -15.11 -6.96 -12.98
C GLU A 553 -15.45 -5.71 -13.81
N LEU A 554 -16.71 -5.28 -13.85
CA LEU A 554 -17.12 -4.04 -14.52
C LEU A 554 -16.37 -2.81 -13.99
N ALA A 555 -16.34 -2.65 -12.67
CA ALA A 555 -15.66 -1.52 -12.03
C ALA A 555 -14.15 -1.50 -12.29
N TYR A 556 -13.52 -2.68 -12.35
CA TYR A 556 -12.08 -2.80 -12.60
C TYR A 556 -11.67 -2.23 -13.97
N PHE A 557 -12.48 -2.49 -15.01
CA PHE A 557 -12.22 -2.00 -16.37
C PHE A 557 -12.74 -0.58 -16.64
N GLY A 558 -13.20 0.13 -15.60
CA GLY A 558 -13.54 1.55 -15.68
C GLY A 558 -15.02 1.85 -15.96
N ALA A 559 -15.90 0.84 -15.94
CA ALA A 559 -17.32 1.13 -15.89
C ALA A 559 -17.64 1.93 -14.62
N GLN A 560 -18.51 2.93 -14.71
CA GLN A 560 -18.88 3.79 -13.59
C GLN A 560 -19.78 3.07 -12.58
N VAL A 561 -19.27 2.00 -11.96
CA VAL A 561 -19.93 1.17 -10.94
C VAL A 561 -19.27 1.44 -9.58
N LEU A 562 -19.50 0.57 -8.61
CA LEU A 562 -18.91 0.59 -7.28
C LEU A 562 -17.51 -0.02 -7.31
N HIS A 563 -16.54 0.62 -6.66
CA HIS A 563 -15.21 0.06 -6.52
C HIS A 563 -15.26 -1.29 -5.78
N PRO A 564 -14.51 -2.34 -6.18
CA PRO A 564 -14.61 -3.66 -5.56
C PRO A 564 -14.40 -3.68 -4.04
N GLN A 565 -13.50 -2.84 -3.53
CA GLN A 565 -13.26 -2.70 -2.09
C GLN A 565 -14.50 -2.19 -1.36
N SER A 566 -15.24 -1.24 -1.96
CA SER A 566 -16.45 -0.67 -1.38
C SER A 566 -17.58 -1.70 -1.23
N MET A 567 -17.62 -2.74 -2.07
CA MET A 567 -18.68 -3.75 -2.01
C MET A 567 -18.43 -4.85 -0.97
N ARG A 568 -17.22 -4.95 -0.40
CA ARG A 568 -16.88 -6.03 0.56
C ARG A 568 -17.84 -6.10 1.75
N PRO A 569 -18.15 -5.00 2.47
CA PRO A 569 -19.07 -5.07 3.61
C PRO A 569 -20.47 -5.57 3.21
N ALA A 570 -20.98 -5.12 2.06
CA ALA A 570 -22.28 -5.53 1.55
C ALA A 570 -22.29 -7.02 1.14
N ARG A 571 -21.22 -7.50 0.48
CA ARG A 571 -21.08 -8.90 0.06
C ARG A 571 -21.02 -9.87 1.24
N GLU A 572 -20.29 -9.51 2.29
CA GLU A 572 -20.13 -10.33 3.49
C GLU A 572 -21.47 -10.57 4.21
N CYS A 573 -22.30 -9.54 4.31
CA CYS A 573 -23.61 -9.60 4.96
C CYS A 573 -24.79 -9.86 4.02
N ASP A 574 -24.53 -10.04 2.73
CA ASP A 574 -25.54 -10.23 1.68
C ASP A 574 -26.59 -9.09 1.60
N ILE A 575 -26.12 -7.85 1.80
CA ILE A 575 -26.97 -6.66 1.72
C ILE A 575 -26.99 -6.19 0.26
N PRO A 576 -28.17 -6.12 -0.40
CA PRO A 576 -28.27 -5.63 -1.76
C PRO A 576 -27.78 -4.19 -1.89
N VAL A 577 -27.00 -3.92 -2.95
CA VAL A 577 -26.58 -2.56 -3.32
C VAL A 577 -27.34 -2.13 -4.57
N ARG A 578 -28.05 -1.00 -4.52
CA ARG A 578 -28.81 -0.47 -5.64
C ARG A 578 -28.14 0.77 -6.20
N VAL A 579 -27.77 0.75 -7.48
CA VAL A 579 -27.27 1.93 -8.20
C VAL A 579 -28.46 2.65 -8.84
N LYS A 580 -28.69 3.91 -8.49
CA LYS A 580 -29.81 4.74 -8.98
C LYS A 580 -29.32 6.03 -9.62
N ASN A 581 -30.17 6.67 -10.42
CA ASN A 581 -29.90 7.97 -11.02
C ASN A 581 -30.55 9.11 -10.24
N SER A 582 -29.78 10.10 -9.81
CA SER A 582 -30.30 11.30 -9.15
C SER A 582 -31.01 12.26 -10.11
N TYR A 583 -30.78 12.17 -11.43
CA TYR A 583 -31.51 12.92 -12.45
C TYR A 583 -32.81 12.22 -12.90
N ASN A 584 -32.93 10.92 -12.64
CA ASN A 584 -34.12 10.13 -12.97
C ASN A 584 -34.49 9.19 -11.79
N PRO A 585 -35.03 9.72 -10.69
CA PRO A 585 -35.25 8.93 -9.46
C PRO A 585 -36.25 7.78 -9.60
N ASN A 586 -37.12 7.87 -10.62
CA ASN A 586 -38.14 6.87 -10.94
C ASN A 586 -37.59 5.66 -11.68
N ALA A 587 -36.38 5.75 -12.26
CA ALA A 587 -35.74 4.59 -12.85
C ALA A 587 -35.48 3.50 -11.78
N PRO A 588 -35.71 2.22 -12.10
CA PRO A 588 -35.49 1.13 -11.13
C PRO A 588 -34.00 0.99 -10.74
N GLY A 589 -33.10 1.44 -11.62
CA GLY A 589 -31.66 1.31 -11.48
C GLY A 589 -31.19 -0.14 -11.60
N THR A 590 -30.03 -0.42 -11.01
CA THR A 590 -29.42 -1.77 -11.01
C THR A 590 -29.29 -2.28 -9.60
N VAL A 591 -29.75 -3.51 -9.34
CA VAL A 591 -29.60 -4.19 -8.05
C VAL A 591 -28.44 -5.18 -8.12
N ILE A 592 -27.48 -5.03 -7.21
CA ILE A 592 -26.30 -5.88 -7.08
C ILE A 592 -26.49 -6.80 -5.86
N THR A 593 -26.50 -8.11 -6.10
CA THR A 593 -26.70 -9.16 -5.08
C THR A 593 -25.63 -10.24 -5.16
N ARG A 594 -25.63 -11.20 -4.23
CA ARG A 594 -24.73 -12.37 -4.30
C ARG A 594 -25.00 -13.28 -5.49
N SER A 595 -26.26 -13.43 -5.87
CA SER A 595 -26.69 -14.25 -7.01
C SER A 595 -27.90 -13.63 -7.69
N ARG A 596 -28.10 -13.98 -8.96
CA ARG A 596 -29.27 -13.60 -9.77
C ARG A 596 -29.64 -14.77 -10.68
N ASP A 597 -30.83 -14.72 -11.28
CA ASP A 597 -31.20 -15.68 -12.31
C ASP A 597 -30.33 -15.47 -13.57
N MET A 598 -29.61 -16.52 -13.94
CA MET A 598 -28.72 -16.57 -15.11
C MET A 598 -29.33 -17.34 -16.29
N SER A 599 -30.56 -17.85 -16.17
CA SER A 599 -31.21 -18.71 -17.16
C SER A 599 -31.29 -18.06 -18.55
N LYS A 600 -31.59 -16.76 -18.60
CA LYS A 600 -31.71 -15.96 -19.84
C LYS A 600 -30.46 -15.13 -20.15
N ALA A 601 -29.53 -14.99 -19.21
CA ALA A 601 -28.38 -14.11 -19.38
C ALA A 601 -27.28 -14.79 -20.20
N VAL A 602 -26.93 -14.20 -21.35
CA VAL A 602 -25.76 -14.58 -22.15
C VAL A 602 -24.63 -13.60 -21.86
N LEU A 603 -24.76 -12.37 -22.33
CA LEU A 603 -23.84 -11.27 -22.06
C LEU A 603 -24.55 -10.24 -21.17
N THR A 604 -23.80 -9.66 -20.23
CA THR A 604 -24.31 -8.69 -19.25
C THR A 604 -23.93 -7.28 -19.67
N SER A 605 -22.66 -7.03 -20.02
CA SER A 605 -22.20 -5.70 -20.42
C SER A 605 -20.84 -5.77 -21.14
N ILE A 606 -20.53 -4.74 -21.92
CA ILE A 606 -19.31 -4.55 -22.71
C ILE A 606 -18.60 -3.29 -22.17
N VAL A 607 -17.35 -3.46 -21.72
CA VAL A 607 -16.53 -2.36 -21.21
C VAL A 607 -15.37 -2.08 -22.16
N LEU A 608 -15.09 -0.80 -22.39
CA LEU A 608 -13.95 -0.36 -23.19
C LEU A 608 -12.98 0.43 -22.31
N LYS A 609 -11.72 0.00 -22.27
CA LYS A 609 -10.61 0.76 -21.70
C LYS A 609 -9.66 1.18 -22.81
N ARG A 610 -9.54 2.49 -23.02
CA ARG A 610 -8.76 3.08 -24.12
C ARG A 610 -7.33 3.39 -23.72
N ASN A 611 -6.48 3.59 -24.74
CA ASN A 611 -5.14 4.11 -24.58
C ASN A 611 -4.38 3.32 -23.52
N VAL A 612 -4.36 1.99 -23.67
CA VAL A 612 -3.51 1.11 -22.88
C VAL A 612 -2.21 0.84 -23.63
N THR A 613 -1.13 0.62 -22.89
CA THR A 613 0.16 0.21 -23.45
C THR A 613 0.31 -1.29 -23.27
N MET A 614 0.57 -2.01 -24.35
CA MET A 614 0.81 -3.45 -24.33
C MET A 614 2.31 -3.72 -24.44
N LEU A 615 2.84 -4.59 -23.59
CA LEU A 615 4.21 -5.10 -23.65
C LEU A 615 4.17 -6.60 -23.96
N ASP A 616 4.98 -7.04 -24.90
CA ASP A 616 5.21 -8.45 -25.19
C ASP A 616 6.65 -8.82 -24.88
N ILE A 617 6.83 -9.77 -23.96
CA ILE A 617 8.10 -10.16 -23.37
C ILE A 617 8.39 -11.59 -23.81
N VAL A 618 9.33 -11.77 -24.74
CA VAL A 618 9.65 -13.05 -25.35
C VAL A 618 11.00 -13.57 -24.87
N SER A 619 11.04 -14.77 -24.30
CA SER A 619 12.27 -15.43 -23.88
C SER A 619 12.13 -16.95 -23.91
N THR A 620 12.96 -17.61 -24.71
CA THR A 620 13.04 -19.08 -24.73
C THR A 620 13.51 -19.68 -23.40
N ARG A 621 14.11 -18.86 -22.53
CA ARG A 621 14.51 -19.25 -21.18
C ARG A 621 13.34 -19.44 -20.22
N MET A 622 12.15 -18.94 -20.56
CA MET A 622 10.94 -19.12 -19.76
C MET A 622 10.51 -20.59 -19.68
N LEU A 623 10.78 -21.38 -20.72
CA LEU A 623 10.42 -22.79 -20.79
C LEU A 623 11.13 -23.60 -19.70
N GLY A 624 10.34 -24.16 -18.78
CA GLY A 624 10.84 -25.04 -17.71
C GLY A 624 11.67 -24.35 -16.63
N GLN A 625 11.78 -23.01 -16.65
CA GLN A 625 12.52 -22.26 -15.65
C GLN A 625 11.59 -21.73 -14.54
N TYR A 626 11.94 -22.00 -13.28
CA TYR A 626 11.27 -21.38 -12.14
C TYR A 626 11.69 -19.91 -11.97
N GLY A 627 10.74 -19.05 -11.60
CA GLY A 627 10.98 -17.67 -11.19
C GLY A 627 11.14 -16.64 -12.32
N PHE A 628 10.95 -17.00 -13.60
CA PHE A 628 10.97 -16.03 -14.69
C PHE A 628 9.86 -14.97 -14.54
N LEU A 629 8.61 -15.41 -14.34
CA LEU A 629 7.48 -14.51 -14.05
C LEU A 629 7.71 -13.65 -12.81
N ALA A 630 8.29 -14.23 -11.74
CA ALA A 630 8.60 -13.48 -10.53
C ALA A 630 9.60 -12.35 -10.79
N LYS A 631 10.62 -12.57 -11.63
CA LYS A 631 11.57 -11.53 -12.03
C LYS A 631 10.91 -10.44 -12.85
N VAL A 632 10.05 -10.81 -13.80
CA VAL A 632 9.30 -9.84 -14.62
C VAL A 632 8.45 -8.93 -13.72
N PHE A 633 7.63 -9.51 -12.84
CA PHE A 633 6.77 -8.71 -11.95
C PHE A 633 7.54 -7.95 -10.87
N ALA A 634 8.71 -8.43 -10.42
CA ALA A 634 9.58 -7.67 -9.51
C ALA A 634 10.09 -6.37 -10.15
N ILE A 635 10.39 -6.36 -11.45
CA ILE A 635 10.79 -5.14 -12.16
C ILE A 635 9.64 -4.12 -12.17
N PHE A 636 8.40 -4.56 -12.42
CA PHE A 636 7.24 -3.66 -12.35
C PHE A 636 6.98 -3.15 -10.92
N GLU A 637 7.15 -3.99 -9.90
CA GLU A 637 7.02 -3.62 -8.49
C GLU A 637 8.08 -2.57 -8.08
N ASP A 638 9.35 -2.79 -8.43
CA ASP A 638 10.46 -1.88 -8.15
C ASP A 638 10.27 -0.49 -8.80
N LEU A 639 9.57 -0.45 -9.93
CA LEU A 639 9.26 0.78 -10.67
C LEU A 639 7.89 1.38 -10.28
N GLY A 640 7.13 0.74 -9.38
CA GLY A 640 5.82 1.22 -8.94
C GLY A 640 4.73 1.16 -10.02
N ILE A 641 4.84 0.23 -10.97
CA ILE A 641 3.95 0.12 -12.13
C ILE A 641 2.90 -0.97 -11.91
N SER A 642 1.63 -0.58 -12.04
CA SER A 642 0.51 -1.53 -11.97
C SER A 642 0.24 -2.16 -13.35
N VAL A 643 0.24 -3.49 -13.39
CA VAL A 643 -0.15 -4.29 -14.55
C VAL A 643 -1.65 -4.62 -14.46
N ASP A 644 -2.37 -4.56 -15.59
CA ASP A 644 -3.80 -4.84 -15.66
C ASP A 644 -4.11 -6.27 -16.14
N VAL A 645 -3.82 -6.57 -17.42
CA VAL A 645 -4.16 -7.84 -18.07
C VAL A 645 -2.88 -8.60 -18.40
N VAL A 646 -2.92 -9.92 -18.22
CA VAL A 646 -1.80 -10.83 -18.48
C VAL A 646 -2.28 -11.98 -19.35
N ALA A 647 -1.46 -12.36 -20.33
CA ALA A 647 -1.60 -13.58 -21.13
C ALA A 647 -0.21 -14.19 -21.36
N THR A 648 -0.14 -15.50 -21.47
CA THR A 648 1.12 -16.24 -21.60
C THR A 648 1.06 -17.23 -22.74
N SER A 649 2.16 -17.37 -23.46
CA SER A 649 2.45 -18.53 -24.31
C SER A 649 3.52 -19.40 -23.63
N GLU A 650 4.01 -20.41 -24.34
CA GLU A 650 5.11 -21.25 -23.89
C GLU A 650 6.42 -20.47 -23.67
N VAL A 651 6.65 -19.41 -24.46
CA VAL A 651 7.92 -18.65 -24.51
C VAL A 651 7.75 -17.15 -24.40
N SER A 652 6.53 -16.65 -24.20
CA SER A 652 6.26 -15.22 -24.08
C SER A 652 5.20 -14.90 -23.03
N ILE A 653 5.24 -13.66 -22.57
CA ILE A 653 4.25 -13.06 -21.69
C ILE A 653 3.84 -11.72 -22.30
N SER A 654 2.55 -11.54 -22.53
CA SER A 654 1.99 -10.27 -22.96
C SER A 654 1.24 -9.62 -21.80
N LEU A 655 1.45 -8.33 -21.59
CA LEU A 655 0.97 -7.55 -20.45
C LEU A 655 0.36 -6.24 -20.93
N THR A 656 -0.69 -5.75 -20.27
CA THR A 656 -1.18 -4.39 -20.47
C THR A 656 -0.95 -3.52 -19.24
N LEU A 657 -0.58 -2.27 -19.46
CA LEU A 657 -0.39 -1.26 -18.41
C LEU A 657 -1.51 -0.23 -18.47
N ASP A 658 -1.85 0.35 -17.31
CA ASP A 658 -2.75 1.50 -17.20
C ASP A 658 -1.94 2.80 -17.06
N PRO A 659 -1.69 3.50 -18.17
CA PRO A 659 -1.56 4.95 -18.26
C PRO A 659 -2.03 5.77 -17.05
N SER A 660 -3.31 5.72 -16.70
CA SER A 660 -3.85 6.58 -15.64
C SER A 660 -3.35 6.25 -14.23
N LYS A 661 -2.81 5.04 -14.01
CA LYS A 661 -2.20 4.62 -12.73
C LYS A 661 -0.68 4.78 -12.73
N LEU A 662 -0.05 4.91 -13.90
CA LEU A 662 1.33 5.34 -14.05
C LEU A 662 1.48 6.84 -13.75
N TRP A 663 0.46 7.65 -14.04
CA TRP A 663 0.63 9.10 -14.21
C TRP A 663 -0.07 9.95 -13.15
N SER A 664 0.61 10.13 -12.02
CA SER A 664 0.43 11.32 -11.15
C SER A 664 1.61 12.30 -11.26
N ARG A 665 2.47 12.15 -12.27
CA ARG A 665 3.66 12.99 -12.52
C ARG A 665 3.67 13.52 -13.96
N GLU A 666 4.31 14.67 -14.15
CA GLU A 666 4.30 15.48 -15.37
C GLU A 666 4.65 14.72 -16.66
N LEU A 667 4.07 15.17 -17.80
CA LEU A 667 4.20 14.61 -19.15
C LEU A 667 5.65 14.35 -19.62
N ILE A 668 6.64 15.08 -19.07
CA ILE A 668 8.05 14.99 -19.49
C ILE A 668 8.75 13.73 -18.93
N GLN A 669 8.25 13.14 -17.83
CA GLN A 669 8.77 11.88 -17.24
C GLN A 669 8.20 10.61 -17.88
N GLN A 670 7.16 10.73 -18.72
CA GLN A 670 6.39 9.59 -19.22
C GLN A 670 7.15 8.71 -20.22
N ALA A 671 7.92 9.33 -21.12
CA ALA A 671 8.76 8.58 -22.06
C ALA A 671 9.90 7.88 -21.31
N SER A 672 10.54 8.59 -20.37
CA SER A 672 11.68 8.03 -19.62
C SER A 672 11.32 6.85 -18.73
N GLU A 673 10.11 6.80 -18.16
CA GLU A 673 9.71 5.66 -17.30
C GLU A 673 9.42 4.40 -18.13
N LEU A 674 8.71 4.50 -19.25
CA LEU A 674 8.45 3.36 -20.14
C LEU A 674 9.74 2.84 -20.79
N ASP A 675 10.61 3.75 -21.23
CA ASP A 675 11.93 3.38 -21.78
C ASP A 675 12.76 2.64 -20.72
N HIS A 676 12.73 3.09 -19.46
CA HIS A 676 13.44 2.42 -18.38
C HIS A 676 12.90 1.01 -18.07
N VAL A 677 11.58 0.82 -18.11
CA VAL A 677 10.96 -0.51 -17.96
C VAL A 677 11.45 -1.46 -19.07
N VAL A 678 11.46 -0.98 -20.32
CA VAL A 678 11.92 -1.76 -21.47
C VAL A 678 13.39 -2.12 -21.29
N GLU A 679 14.25 -1.16 -20.93
CA GLU A 679 15.69 -1.39 -20.69
C GLU A 679 15.94 -2.46 -19.60
N GLU A 680 15.18 -2.44 -18.50
CA GLU A 680 15.33 -3.44 -17.43
C GLU A 680 14.84 -4.83 -17.87
N LEU A 681 13.73 -4.90 -18.60
CA LEU A 681 13.19 -6.17 -19.12
C LEU A 681 14.06 -6.75 -20.24
N GLU A 682 14.68 -5.92 -21.07
CA GLU A 682 15.56 -6.34 -22.17
C GLU A 682 16.83 -7.09 -21.68
N LYS A 683 17.19 -6.93 -20.41
CA LYS A 683 18.28 -7.69 -19.77
C LYS A 683 17.98 -9.20 -19.68
N ILE A 684 16.71 -9.58 -19.72
CA ILE A 684 16.26 -10.97 -19.50
C ILE A 684 15.41 -11.55 -20.64
N ALA A 685 14.90 -10.71 -21.53
CA ALA A 685 13.98 -11.09 -22.61
C ALA A 685 14.09 -10.12 -23.80
N ILE A 686 13.45 -10.45 -24.92
CA ILE A 686 13.18 -9.51 -26.00
C ILE A 686 11.85 -8.83 -25.68
N VAL A 687 11.79 -7.51 -25.76
CA VAL A 687 10.60 -6.73 -25.37
C VAL A 687 10.07 -5.96 -26.57
N ASN A 688 8.78 -6.13 -26.87
CA ASN A 688 8.07 -5.34 -27.87
C ASN A 688 7.03 -4.47 -27.17
N LEU A 689 7.12 -3.15 -27.37
CA LEU A 689 6.18 -2.19 -26.79
C LEU A 689 5.20 -1.71 -27.88
N LEU A 690 3.90 -1.86 -27.61
CA LEU A 690 2.81 -1.48 -28.51
C LEU A 690 1.88 -0.51 -27.81
N GLN A 691 1.93 0.75 -28.21
CA GLN A 691 1.05 1.81 -27.71
C GLN A 691 -0.27 1.88 -28.49
N ARG A 692 -1.21 2.70 -28.00
CA ARG A 692 -2.51 2.95 -28.64
C ARG A 692 -3.31 1.67 -28.87
N ARG A 693 -3.46 0.91 -27.79
CA ARG A 693 -4.29 -0.30 -27.74
C ARG A 693 -5.47 -0.07 -26.82
N SER A 694 -6.54 -0.82 -27.08
CA SER A 694 -7.76 -0.79 -26.29
C SER A 694 -8.11 -2.17 -25.80
N ILE A 695 -8.61 -2.26 -24.56
CA ILE A 695 -9.16 -3.48 -23.98
C ILE A 695 -10.68 -3.42 -24.12
N ILE A 696 -11.25 -4.42 -24.79
CA ILE A 696 -12.68 -4.70 -24.80
C ILE A 696 -12.92 -5.89 -23.86
N SER A 697 -13.66 -5.65 -22.79
CA SER A 697 -14.02 -6.67 -21.81
C SER A 697 -15.50 -7.04 -21.95
N LEU A 698 -15.75 -8.32 -22.17
CA LEU A 698 -17.09 -8.90 -22.22
C LEU A 698 -17.40 -9.51 -20.86
N ILE A 699 -18.38 -8.91 -20.16
CA ILE A 699 -18.86 -9.42 -18.88
C ILE A 699 -20.14 -10.20 -19.12
N GLY A 700 -20.18 -11.48 -18.75
CA GLY A 700 -21.31 -12.34 -19.05
C GLY A 700 -21.33 -13.66 -18.31
N ASN A 701 -22.25 -14.52 -18.73
CA ASN A 701 -22.45 -15.83 -18.13
C ASN A 701 -21.33 -16.79 -18.55
N VAL A 702 -20.45 -17.12 -17.60
CA VAL A 702 -19.32 -18.04 -17.82
C VAL A 702 -19.75 -19.42 -18.32
N GLN A 703 -20.96 -19.88 -17.98
CA GLN A 703 -21.51 -21.16 -18.45
C GLN A 703 -21.80 -21.17 -19.95
N ARG A 704 -21.97 -19.99 -20.56
CA ARG A 704 -22.20 -19.80 -22.00
C ARG A 704 -20.97 -19.22 -22.71
N SER A 705 -19.77 -19.36 -22.11
CA SER A 705 -18.54 -18.76 -22.62
C SER A 705 -18.22 -19.15 -24.07
N SER A 706 -18.42 -20.41 -24.48
CA SER A 706 -18.21 -20.84 -25.87
C SER A 706 -19.08 -20.07 -26.86
N LEU A 707 -20.38 -19.92 -26.56
CA LEU A 707 -21.31 -19.15 -27.38
C LEU A 707 -20.91 -17.66 -27.45
N ILE A 708 -20.51 -17.09 -26.31
CA ILE A 708 -20.05 -15.68 -26.24
C ILE A 708 -18.82 -15.50 -27.12
N LEU A 709 -17.83 -16.38 -27.03
CA LEU A 709 -16.60 -16.31 -27.81
C LEU A 709 -16.87 -16.48 -29.31
N GLU A 710 -17.64 -17.50 -29.69
CA GLU A 710 -18.01 -17.75 -31.09
C GLU A 710 -18.66 -16.51 -31.71
N LYS A 711 -19.70 -15.98 -31.07
CA LYS A 711 -20.42 -14.80 -31.54
C LYS A 711 -19.55 -13.56 -31.58
N ALA A 712 -18.74 -13.33 -30.54
CA ALA A 712 -17.83 -12.19 -30.50
C ALA A 712 -16.78 -12.24 -31.63
N PHE A 713 -16.11 -13.38 -31.82
CA PHE A 713 -15.10 -13.53 -32.87
C PHE A 713 -15.71 -13.50 -34.28
N TYR A 714 -16.92 -14.01 -34.47
CA TYR A 714 -17.65 -13.87 -35.73
C TYR A 714 -17.88 -12.40 -36.09
N VAL A 715 -18.36 -11.60 -35.13
CA VAL A 715 -18.59 -10.15 -35.31
C VAL A 715 -17.28 -9.42 -35.61
N LEU A 716 -16.23 -9.67 -34.84
CA LEU A 716 -14.92 -9.03 -35.03
C LEU A 716 -14.31 -9.38 -36.39
N ARG A 717 -14.36 -10.67 -36.78
CA ARG A 717 -13.89 -11.12 -38.09
C ARG A 717 -14.65 -10.46 -39.24
N THR A 718 -15.98 -10.35 -39.13
CA THR A 718 -16.83 -9.72 -40.15
C THR A 718 -16.53 -8.23 -40.33
N ASN A 719 -16.07 -7.58 -39.26
CA ASN A 719 -15.61 -6.19 -39.29
C ASN A 719 -14.11 -6.04 -39.65
N GLY A 720 -13.40 -7.14 -39.97
CA GLY A 720 -11.99 -7.12 -40.33
C GLY A 720 -11.03 -6.83 -39.17
N VAL A 721 -11.49 -7.03 -37.92
CA VAL A 721 -10.73 -6.71 -36.70
C VAL A 721 -9.90 -7.91 -36.28
N ASN A 722 -8.60 -7.67 -36.03
CA ASN A 722 -7.68 -8.68 -35.53
C ASN A 722 -7.43 -8.48 -34.03
N VAL A 723 -7.88 -9.43 -33.22
CA VAL A 723 -7.59 -9.45 -31.78
C VAL A 723 -6.12 -9.82 -31.56
N GLN A 724 -5.41 -9.01 -30.79
CA GLN A 724 -3.96 -9.14 -30.59
C GLN A 724 -3.61 -9.95 -29.34
N MET A 725 -4.48 -9.91 -28.34
CA MET A 725 -4.30 -10.61 -27.07
C MET A 725 -5.68 -10.93 -26.50
N ILE A 726 -5.81 -12.11 -25.89
CA ILE A 726 -7.02 -12.59 -25.23
C ILE A 726 -6.62 -13.00 -23.81
N SER A 727 -7.42 -12.63 -22.82
CA SER A 727 -7.25 -13.07 -21.44
C SER A 727 -8.59 -13.46 -20.85
N GLN A 728 -8.69 -14.71 -20.40
CA GLN A 728 -9.85 -15.24 -19.69
C GLN A 728 -9.36 -16.11 -18.52
N GLY A 729 -9.88 -15.83 -17.32
CA GLY A 729 -9.59 -16.65 -16.14
C GLY A 729 -10.50 -17.87 -16.03
N ALA A 730 -10.06 -18.90 -15.30
CA ALA A 730 -10.74 -20.20 -15.21
C ALA A 730 -12.18 -20.19 -14.65
N SER A 731 -12.57 -19.14 -13.93
CA SER A 731 -13.91 -19.06 -13.30
C SER A 731 -14.46 -17.64 -13.29
N LYS A 732 -13.93 -16.75 -14.13
CA LYS A 732 -14.33 -15.34 -14.15
C LYS A 732 -15.44 -15.10 -15.16
N VAL A 733 -16.35 -14.20 -14.80
CA VAL A 733 -17.40 -13.66 -15.68
C VAL A 733 -16.86 -12.72 -16.76
N ASN A 734 -15.54 -12.53 -16.85
CA ASN A 734 -14.88 -11.58 -17.74
C ASN A 734 -14.02 -12.27 -18.80
N ILE A 735 -14.15 -11.79 -20.04
CA ILE A 735 -13.29 -12.13 -21.19
C ILE A 735 -12.76 -10.81 -21.75
N SER A 736 -11.45 -10.60 -21.66
CA SER A 736 -10.79 -9.39 -22.15
C SER A 736 -10.06 -9.65 -23.47
N MET A 737 -10.26 -8.76 -24.43
CA MET A 737 -9.63 -8.80 -25.75
C MET A 737 -8.94 -7.46 -26.04
N ILE A 738 -7.75 -7.49 -26.62
CA ILE A 738 -7.00 -6.30 -26.98
C ILE A 738 -7.12 -6.08 -28.49
N VAL A 739 -7.51 -4.86 -28.87
CA VAL A 739 -7.63 -4.38 -30.26
C VAL A 739 -6.88 -3.06 -30.43
N ASN A 740 -6.78 -2.55 -31.66
CA ASN A 740 -6.24 -1.21 -31.88
C ASN A 740 -7.21 -0.14 -31.37
N ASP A 741 -6.69 1.00 -30.90
CA ASP A 741 -7.55 2.11 -30.44
C ASP A 741 -8.49 2.63 -31.53
N ASP A 742 -8.01 2.69 -32.77
CA ASP A 742 -8.72 3.31 -33.89
C ASP A 742 -9.98 2.53 -34.31
N GLU A 743 -10.06 1.23 -33.98
CA GLU A 743 -11.20 0.34 -34.31
C GLU A 743 -12.07 0.02 -33.09
N ALA A 744 -11.65 0.40 -31.89
CA ALA A 744 -12.23 -0.09 -30.64
C ALA A 744 -13.71 0.30 -30.43
N GLU A 745 -14.08 1.54 -30.76
CA GLU A 745 -15.48 1.97 -30.68
C GLU A 745 -16.39 1.22 -31.65
N GLN A 746 -15.92 1.01 -32.88
CA GLN A 746 -16.68 0.28 -33.89
C GLN A 746 -16.90 -1.16 -33.42
N CYS A 747 -15.89 -1.78 -32.82
CA CYS A 747 -16.01 -3.10 -32.22
C CYS A 747 -17.09 -3.12 -31.13
N VAL A 748 -17.09 -2.17 -30.19
CA VAL A 748 -18.10 -2.08 -29.12
C VAL A 748 -19.51 -1.94 -29.71
N LYS A 749 -19.69 -1.07 -30.70
CA LYS A 749 -20.99 -0.87 -31.38
C LYS A 749 -21.48 -2.14 -32.08
N ALA A 750 -20.60 -2.82 -32.81
CA ALA A 750 -20.93 -4.05 -33.52
C ALA A 750 -21.23 -5.21 -32.56
N LEU A 751 -20.44 -5.35 -31.50
CA LEU A 751 -20.67 -6.35 -30.45
C LEU A 751 -21.97 -6.07 -29.70
N HIS A 752 -22.26 -4.82 -29.36
CA HIS A 752 -23.47 -4.46 -28.65
C HIS A 752 -24.72 -4.80 -29.49
N ASN A 753 -24.76 -4.41 -30.75
CA ASN A 753 -25.84 -4.77 -31.68
C ASN A 753 -26.01 -6.30 -31.78
N ALA A 754 -24.91 -7.03 -31.91
CA ALA A 754 -24.95 -8.49 -31.97
C ALA A 754 -25.49 -9.13 -30.68
N PHE A 755 -25.14 -8.64 -29.50
CA PHE A 755 -25.51 -9.30 -28.24
C PHE A 755 -26.84 -8.84 -27.63
N PHE A 756 -27.24 -7.59 -27.86
CA PHE A 756 -28.39 -6.99 -27.18
C PHE A 756 -29.54 -6.60 -28.12
N GLU A 757 -29.30 -6.39 -29.42
CA GLU A 757 -30.35 -5.93 -30.36
C GLU A 757 -30.82 -6.99 -31.36
N SER A 758 -30.01 -8.00 -31.65
CA SER A 758 -30.39 -9.07 -32.57
C SER A 758 -30.99 -10.26 -31.81
N ASP A 759 -32.22 -10.63 -32.17
CA ASP A 759 -32.96 -11.72 -31.54
C ASP A 759 -32.17 -13.04 -31.61
N VAL A 760 -31.95 -13.63 -30.44
CA VAL A 760 -31.17 -14.86 -30.24
C VAL A 760 -32.06 -16.09 -30.50
N THR A 761 -32.55 -16.24 -31.73
CA THR A 761 -33.29 -17.45 -32.14
C THR A 761 -32.63 -18.23 -33.26
N GLU A 762 -31.63 -17.69 -33.97
CA GLU A 762 -31.09 -18.35 -35.17
C GLU A 762 -29.94 -19.35 -34.92
N LEU A 763 -29.39 -19.43 -33.70
CA LEU A 763 -28.25 -20.34 -33.43
C LEU A 763 -28.60 -21.62 -32.64
N ASP A 764 -29.79 -21.68 -32.03
CA ASP A 764 -30.22 -22.88 -31.28
C ASP A 764 -31.01 -23.89 -32.15
N GLU A 765 -31.49 -23.50 -33.34
CA GLU A 765 -32.31 -24.38 -34.19
C GLU A 765 -31.54 -25.22 -35.22
N GLU A 766 -30.30 -24.85 -35.62
CA GLU A 766 -29.58 -25.56 -36.69
C GLU A 766 -28.80 -26.82 -36.26
N HIS A 767 -28.76 -27.19 -34.97
CA HIS A 767 -28.11 -28.43 -34.51
C HIS A 767 -29.09 -29.48 -33.95
N GLY A 768 -30.39 -29.27 -34.21
CA GLY A 768 -31.49 -30.13 -33.77
C GLY A 768 -32.11 -31.04 -34.83
N SER A 769 -31.57 -31.17 -36.05
CA SER A 769 -32.05 -32.22 -36.98
C SER A 769 -31.09 -32.50 -38.14
N GLU A 770 -30.11 -33.38 -37.95
CA GLU A 770 -29.58 -34.20 -39.05
C GLU A 770 -28.92 -35.47 -38.50
N ASN A 771 -29.77 -36.41 -38.07
CA ASN A 771 -29.38 -37.83 -38.00
C ASN A 771 -29.29 -38.37 -39.44
N GLY A 772 -28.20 -38.05 -40.12
CA GLY A 772 -27.78 -38.68 -41.37
C GLY A 772 -26.99 -39.94 -41.10
N SER A 773 -27.60 -41.09 -41.37
CA SER A 773 -27.04 -42.45 -41.25
C SER A 773 -25.63 -42.61 -41.82
N VAL A 774 -24.71 -43.12 -40.99
CA VAL A 774 -23.41 -43.66 -41.40
C VAL A 774 -23.63 -44.98 -42.16
N SER A 775 -23.47 -44.98 -43.48
CA SER A 775 -23.35 -46.21 -44.27
C SER A 775 -21.92 -46.72 -44.23
N ALA A 776 -21.74 -47.92 -43.70
CA ALA A 776 -20.48 -48.67 -43.70
C ALA A 776 -19.95 -48.88 -45.12
N LEU A 777 -18.69 -48.49 -45.37
CA LEU A 777 -17.91 -48.96 -46.52
C LEU A 777 -17.01 -50.09 -46.05
N SER A 778 -17.39 -51.30 -46.44
CA SER A 778 -16.61 -52.53 -46.34
C SER A 778 -15.50 -52.57 -47.39
N ASN A 779 -14.36 -53.13 -46.99
CA ASN A 779 -13.21 -53.54 -47.79
C ASN A 779 -13.55 -54.12 -49.19
N GLY A 780 -12.70 -53.81 -50.17
CA GLY A 780 -12.64 -54.51 -51.45
C GLY A 780 -11.50 -54.01 -52.36
N HIS A 781 -10.37 -54.74 -52.31
CA HIS A 781 -9.16 -54.71 -53.16
C HIS A 781 -8.05 -53.68 -52.89
#